data_AF-A0A1V6N1R3-F1
#
_entry.id   AF-A0A1V6N1R3-F1
#
_cell.length_a   1.000
_cell.length_b   1.000
_cell.length_c   1.000
_cell.angle_alpha   90.00
_cell.angle_beta   90.00
_cell.angle_gamma   90.00
#
_symmetry.space_group_name_H-M   'P 1'
#
loop_
_entity.id
_entity.type
_entity.pdbx_description
1 polymer ?
#
loop_
_entity_poly.entity_id
_entity_poly.type
_entity_poly.pdbx_seq_one_letter_code
_entity_poly.pdbx_strand_id
1 'polypeptide(L)'
;MFKNNNFFISFLLVLAVLFLFSLSSVSAGTYDLNSSNTTGDFQNIINNDAGDELIINLDDDGNYTLGQINVTRNATIQGKNRNVNISGSGVLFNITAPNVRIVNLTITGFNTSIVANSSDLTVTGNNIITTNVSINISSSGGDLKGIVIEDNVIVSYISNSNYGAVFVNVPDDSFALVVVSFVNNKIYLNGTSNYPSGVRVNARGSSSNLTFTGNNITGTYSISLYGVYLDAYYSNYNNITFTDNNITGTSSGSRGVNLGAYSSNNTNITFTNNNITGTYGVYYINDNNKYNNITFTDNNIKEFYLYAPNCDYNNITFTDNNITGFYLDAYSGNYNNITFTDNNITELSPMGVNYNNNLNIAFANNRITGGEGTKLNVYGSNYINITFTDNFLVGGASLNYAFYLNAGTGSNYLNIIVTKNNIIGGGSSVGAARVDVTNGNYTNLTFTDNIITGGSFGPVHLIASETSNANINFTDNIITGLIAVSIDAYNTNNLNITCTDNNITGTDYGVNLLAYSNNNLNISFVNNNITSAGYGVYSDCYTDNLNGVSFLNNTINSTGGDGFYFCSYHYEFPVSNITDFIIRGNNIIAHGVGLNFADLKVGSRVNVTVEYNRIIAPVGVKITNFNDNSSFNFNWWGVNNITGKVLGVDTLNHYILNITNTTSLDGVHPGGNVSFMLLVLNTTLSNDGVEFLPDFVVNGTFNGDKFNSSRDDGFVYNATATTGTQTLAATLDNVNDNVVFNVQLATNSTIIVNPDPVSIGNNVTISGQLDNFTGIASVNVTIDGITQSVSVNGTGGWSFNYTTNKTGNITVIVSFSGNENFTAFSNSTSFEVLRNSTNSSIVVVPSSVNIGENVTIFGQLDNFTGIAGVNVTVDGIIQSVSVNVTGGWSFNYITNKTGNITVIVSFSGNENYTSFINSTSFEVLRNSTNSSIVVVPSGVNIGENVTIFGQLDNFTGIAGVNVTVDGITQSVSVNGTGGWNLTYLTNRTGIIAVAVSYNGDFDGNYISFTNTTSFNVLKNNTNSSIVVSGDFKVGGNLTIGGVLADDDGNFIGNVSVAVFIGGEVFNVTTDRVGAWSFVYIPVHYGEFFVLVNWAGDDNFTGFVNSSSFNVTKLASNSSIVIPGNVKVNETIVISGVVFDKNKGSLGNIQITVTVDGKNYHLTTDSSGFWSLKYKPTHTGKTSVKVVFNGNSDYFWF
;
A
#
# COMPACT_ATOMS: atom_id res chain seq x y z
N MET A 1 43.19 24.22 -7.97
CA MET A 1 43.55 25.62 -8.30
C MET A 1 43.27 25.82 -9.79
N PHE A 2 42.11 26.41 -10.14
CA PHE A 2 41.57 26.64 -11.51
C PHE A 2 41.40 25.34 -12.37
N LYS A 3 40.44 25.13 -13.28
CA LYS A 3 39.52 25.92 -14.11
C LYS A 3 38.47 24.92 -14.65
N ASN A 4 37.18 25.23 -14.71
CA ASN A 4 36.24 24.65 -15.70
C ASN A 4 34.92 25.44 -15.73
N ASN A 5 34.87 26.46 -16.59
CA ASN A 5 33.66 27.19 -16.97
C ASN A 5 33.14 26.60 -18.29
N ASN A 6 32.22 25.65 -18.22
CA ASN A 6 31.47 25.17 -19.40
C ASN A 6 30.17 25.96 -19.65
N PHE A 7 29.93 27.03 -18.89
CA PHE A 7 28.74 27.88 -19.06
C PHE A 7 28.93 28.98 -20.13
N PHE A 8 30.18 29.30 -20.50
CA PHE A 8 30.48 30.44 -21.38
C PHE A 8 30.58 30.10 -22.87
N ILE A 9 30.74 28.82 -23.23
CA ILE A 9 30.82 28.39 -24.65
C ILE A 9 29.43 28.07 -25.21
N SER A 10 28.51 27.57 -24.39
CA SER A 10 27.10 27.39 -24.79
C SER A 10 26.36 28.72 -24.95
N PHE A 11 26.72 29.75 -24.18
CA PHE A 11 26.15 31.09 -24.31
C PHE A 11 26.56 31.79 -25.63
N LEU A 12 27.78 31.53 -26.12
CA LEU A 12 28.27 32.13 -27.37
C LEU A 12 27.74 31.42 -28.62
N LEU A 13 27.43 30.12 -28.53
CA LEU A 13 26.80 29.37 -29.63
C LEU A 13 25.31 29.75 -29.79
N VAL A 14 24.60 30.00 -28.67
CA VAL A 14 23.21 30.47 -28.68
C VAL A 14 23.10 31.94 -29.12
N LEU A 15 24.06 32.80 -28.75
CA LEU A 15 24.12 34.18 -29.24
C LEU A 15 24.50 34.28 -30.73
N ALA A 16 25.32 33.36 -31.23
CA ALA A 16 25.64 33.29 -32.66
C ALA A 16 24.44 32.84 -33.50
N VAL A 17 23.58 31.96 -32.97
CA VAL A 17 22.32 31.56 -33.63
C VAL A 17 21.26 32.66 -33.51
N LEU A 18 21.17 33.39 -32.39
CA LEU A 18 20.24 34.51 -32.23
C LEU A 18 20.62 35.76 -33.05
N PHE A 19 21.90 35.97 -33.37
CA PHE A 19 22.32 37.03 -34.31
C PHE A 19 22.12 36.64 -35.79
N LEU A 20 21.79 35.36 -36.06
CA LEU A 20 21.46 34.86 -37.40
C LEU A 20 19.95 34.86 -37.69
N PHE A 21 19.08 35.12 -36.70
CA PHE A 21 17.61 35.16 -36.88
C PHE A 21 17.00 36.58 -36.80
N SER A 22 17.79 37.65 -36.72
CA SER A 22 17.27 39.02 -36.78
C SER A 22 17.11 39.59 -38.19
N LEU A 23 17.06 38.75 -39.24
CA LEU A 23 16.84 39.15 -40.63
C LEU A 23 16.02 38.09 -41.39
N SER A 24 14.80 37.81 -40.95
CA SER A 24 13.74 37.29 -41.82
C SER A 24 12.38 37.57 -41.16
N SER A 25 11.72 38.64 -41.58
CA SER A 25 10.31 38.85 -41.34
C SER A 25 9.55 37.73 -42.08
N VAL A 26 9.12 36.71 -41.34
CA VAL A 26 8.29 35.66 -41.92
C VAL A 26 6.89 36.23 -42.15
N SER A 27 6.61 36.61 -43.39
CA SER A 27 5.27 36.97 -43.87
C SER A 27 4.41 35.71 -43.84
N ALA A 28 3.26 35.69 -43.16
CA ALA A 28 2.30 34.60 -43.29
C ALA A 28 1.24 34.96 -44.35
N GLY A 29 1.15 34.23 -45.45
CA GLY A 29 0.07 34.43 -46.42
C GLY A 29 -1.25 33.92 -45.84
N THR A 30 -2.30 34.73 -45.77
CA THR A 30 -3.63 34.32 -45.28
C THR A 30 -4.65 34.35 -46.41
N TYR A 31 -5.42 33.27 -46.55
CA TYR A 31 -6.40 33.11 -47.63
C TYR A 31 -7.72 32.53 -47.10
N ASP A 32 -8.83 33.21 -47.38
CA ASP A 32 -10.17 32.71 -47.07
C ASP A 32 -10.80 32.08 -48.32
N LEU A 33 -11.22 30.82 -48.21
CA LEU A 33 -11.83 30.05 -49.30
C LEU A 33 -13.28 29.70 -48.97
N ASN A 34 -14.15 29.79 -49.96
CA ASN A 34 -15.57 29.40 -49.88
C ASN A 34 -15.85 28.13 -50.68
N SER A 35 -17.05 27.57 -50.54
CA SER A 35 -17.44 26.29 -51.17
C SER A 35 -17.42 26.25 -52.70
N SER A 36 -17.23 27.40 -53.38
CA SER A 36 -17.05 27.44 -54.85
C SER A 36 -15.61 27.20 -55.29
N ASN A 37 -14.64 27.29 -54.38
CA ASN A 37 -13.23 27.05 -54.68
C ASN A 37 -12.97 25.57 -54.99
N THR A 38 -12.20 25.35 -56.05
CA THR A 38 -11.81 24.03 -56.55
C THR A 38 -10.47 23.58 -55.97
N THR A 39 -10.14 22.30 -56.12
CA THR A 39 -8.79 21.77 -55.81
C THR A 39 -7.67 22.59 -56.45
N GLY A 40 -7.90 23.10 -57.68
CA GLY A 40 -6.93 23.91 -58.39
C GLY A 40 -6.64 25.24 -57.69
N ASP A 41 -7.68 25.86 -57.13
CA ASP A 41 -7.56 27.13 -56.39
C ASP A 41 -6.78 26.93 -55.09
N PHE A 42 -7.10 25.87 -54.34
CA PHE A 42 -6.35 25.46 -53.15
C PHE A 42 -4.88 25.22 -53.45
N GLN A 43 -4.59 24.42 -54.48
CA GLN A 43 -3.22 24.07 -54.84
C GLN A 43 -2.43 25.29 -55.35
N ASN A 44 -3.11 26.21 -56.06
CA ASN A 44 -2.49 27.43 -56.56
C ASN A 44 -1.99 28.32 -55.43
N ILE A 45 -2.76 28.44 -54.34
CA ILE A 45 -2.38 29.19 -53.14
C ILE A 45 -1.13 28.56 -52.50
N ILE A 46 -1.16 27.24 -52.27
CA ILE A 46 -0.02 26.54 -51.67
C ILE A 46 1.24 26.70 -52.51
N ASN A 47 1.13 26.61 -53.84
CA ASN A 47 2.28 26.65 -54.74
C ASN A 47 2.89 28.05 -54.91
N ASN A 48 2.07 29.11 -54.86
CA ASN A 48 2.49 30.44 -55.31
C ASN A 48 2.49 31.51 -54.21
N ASP A 49 1.95 31.22 -53.03
CA ASP A 49 2.11 32.14 -51.90
C ASP A 49 3.61 32.41 -51.63
N ALA A 50 3.95 33.62 -51.21
CA ALA A 50 5.35 34.03 -51.02
C ALA A 50 5.76 34.07 -49.54
N GLY A 51 4.87 33.77 -48.60
CA GLY A 51 5.11 33.83 -47.17
C GLY A 51 5.78 32.58 -46.59
N ASP A 52 6.63 32.68 -45.56
CA ASP A 52 7.27 31.48 -44.99
C ASP A 52 6.31 30.63 -44.12
N GLU A 53 5.11 31.14 -43.83
CA GLU A 53 3.98 30.39 -43.25
C GLU A 53 2.70 30.68 -44.06
N LEU A 54 1.79 29.71 -44.15
CA LEU A 54 0.55 29.85 -44.93
C LEU A 54 -0.66 29.54 -44.04
N ILE A 55 -1.71 30.36 -44.08
CA ILE A 55 -2.98 30.11 -43.39
C ILE A 55 -4.10 30.07 -44.43
N ILE A 56 -4.83 28.96 -44.49
CA ILE A 56 -6.02 28.79 -45.32
C ILE A 56 -7.23 28.60 -44.41
N ASN A 57 -8.13 29.57 -44.41
CA ASN A 57 -9.39 29.50 -43.69
C ASN A 57 -10.50 29.04 -44.63
N LEU A 58 -11.33 28.12 -44.15
CA LEU A 58 -12.52 27.65 -44.85
C LEU A 58 -13.77 28.26 -44.23
N ASP A 59 -14.71 28.67 -45.09
CA ASP A 59 -16.02 29.16 -44.68
C ASP A 59 -16.71 28.18 -43.73
N ASP A 60 -17.26 28.73 -42.65
CA ASP A 60 -18.13 28.00 -41.73
C ASP A 60 -19.30 27.35 -42.48
N ASP A 61 -19.61 26.10 -42.16
CA ASP A 61 -20.65 25.28 -42.81
C ASP A 61 -20.44 25.06 -44.33
N GLY A 62 -19.27 25.39 -44.87
CA GLY A 62 -18.96 25.22 -46.29
C GLY A 62 -18.91 23.74 -46.71
N ASN A 63 -19.46 23.44 -47.89
CA ASN A 63 -19.44 22.10 -48.50
C ASN A 63 -18.49 22.09 -49.71
N TYR A 64 -17.31 21.49 -49.54
CA TYR A 64 -16.25 21.43 -50.54
C TYR A 64 -16.18 20.05 -51.17
N THR A 65 -15.98 20.01 -52.48
CA THR A 65 -15.64 18.78 -53.21
C THR A 65 -14.22 18.91 -53.74
N LEU A 66 -13.26 18.29 -53.05
CA LEU A 66 -11.83 18.46 -53.33
C LEU A 66 -11.18 17.15 -53.76
N GLY A 67 -10.14 17.27 -54.56
CA GLY A 67 -9.17 16.21 -54.84
C GLY A 67 -7.95 16.34 -53.94
N GLN A 68 -6.85 15.67 -54.32
CA GLN A 68 -5.61 15.73 -53.55
C GLN A 68 -4.99 17.14 -53.54
N ILE A 69 -4.61 17.59 -52.35
CA ILE A 69 -3.91 18.83 -52.04
C ILE A 69 -2.51 18.47 -51.53
N ASN A 70 -1.48 18.90 -52.26
CA ASN A 70 -0.09 18.71 -51.86
C ASN A 70 0.37 19.90 -51.01
N VAL A 71 0.62 19.67 -49.73
CA VAL A 71 1.07 20.68 -48.75
C VAL A 71 2.59 20.58 -48.63
N THR A 72 3.29 21.39 -49.44
CA THR A 72 4.76 21.36 -49.58
C THR A 72 5.46 22.52 -48.85
N ARG A 73 4.76 23.22 -47.96
CA ARG A 73 5.26 24.33 -47.13
C ARG A 73 4.56 24.34 -45.76
N ASN A 74 5.12 25.07 -44.80
CA ASN A 74 4.48 25.31 -43.49
C ASN A 74 3.08 25.90 -43.72
N ALA A 75 2.04 25.26 -43.18
CA ALA A 75 0.67 25.68 -43.45
C ALA A 75 -0.32 25.30 -42.33
N THR A 76 -1.23 26.21 -42.01
CA THR A 76 -2.44 25.94 -41.21
C THR A 76 -3.65 25.94 -42.11
N ILE A 77 -4.35 24.81 -42.21
CA ILE A 77 -5.59 24.67 -42.96
C ILE A 77 -6.71 24.42 -41.95
N GLN A 78 -7.65 25.37 -41.85
CA GLN A 78 -8.59 25.38 -40.73
C GLN A 78 -10.01 25.78 -41.13
N GLY A 79 -10.98 25.10 -40.50
CA GLY A 79 -12.34 25.61 -40.35
C GLY A 79 -12.45 26.43 -39.05
N LYS A 80 -13.38 27.38 -39.01
CA LYS A 80 -13.70 28.08 -37.75
C LYS A 80 -14.37 27.13 -36.75
N ASN A 81 -15.26 26.25 -37.24
CA ASN A 81 -15.91 25.18 -36.48
C ASN A 81 -15.84 23.84 -37.23
N ARG A 82 -16.12 22.71 -36.56
CA ARG A 82 -16.14 21.35 -37.15
C ARG A 82 -17.23 21.09 -38.20
N ASN A 83 -17.87 22.12 -38.74
CA ASN A 83 -18.96 22.00 -39.69
C ASN A 83 -18.53 22.12 -41.16
N VAL A 84 -17.23 22.36 -41.41
CA VAL A 84 -16.69 22.42 -42.77
C VAL A 84 -16.65 21.01 -43.36
N ASN A 85 -17.51 20.74 -44.33
CA ASN A 85 -17.61 19.42 -44.96
C ASN A 85 -16.76 19.35 -46.22
N ILE A 86 -15.73 18.51 -46.21
CA ILE A 86 -14.89 18.22 -47.38
C ILE A 86 -15.17 16.78 -47.82
N SER A 87 -15.61 16.64 -49.07
CA SER A 87 -15.87 15.35 -49.70
C SER A 87 -15.03 15.14 -50.95
N GLY A 88 -14.72 13.90 -51.29
CA GLY A 88 -13.91 13.58 -52.47
C GLY A 88 -13.59 12.10 -52.54
N SER A 89 -12.47 11.77 -53.21
CA SER A 89 -11.97 10.40 -53.33
C SER A 89 -10.43 10.39 -53.35
N GLY A 90 -9.83 9.23 -53.06
CA GLY A 90 -8.37 9.11 -53.01
C GLY A 90 -7.76 9.67 -51.73
N VAL A 91 -6.68 10.46 -51.85
CA VAL A 91 -6.01 11.14 -50.73
C VAL A 91 -6.41 12.62 -50.73
N LEU A 92 -6.79 13.17 -49.57
CA LEU A 92 -7.06 14.62 -49.46
C LEU A 92 -5.76 15.41 -49.24
N PHE A 93 -5.15 15.36 -48.05
CA PHE A 93 -3.92 16.10 -47.76
C PHE A 93 -2.69 15.20 -47.94
N ASN A 94 -1.79 15.59 -48.84
CA ASN A 94 -0.47 14.98 -49.01
C ASN A 94 0.60 15.98 -48.52
N ILE A 95 1.07 15.78 -47.29
CA ILE A 95 1.89 16.71 -46.53
C ILE A 95 3.36 16.27 -46.59
N THR A 96 4.23 17.14 -47.09
CA THR A 96 5.67 16.90 -47.11
C THR A 96 6.49 17.97 -46.39
N ALA A 97 5.83 19.01 -45.87
CA ALA A 97 6.47 20.08 -45.13
C ALA A 97 6.27 19.91 -43.61
N PRO A 98 7.23 20.37 -42.79
CA PRO A 98 7.03 20.47 -41.36
C PRO A 98 6.08 21.62 -41.00
N ASN A 99 5.72 21.74 -39.73
CA ASN A 99 4.88 22.82 -39.19
C ASN A 99 3.54 22.94 -39.93
N VAL A 100 2.83 21.82 -40.08
CA VAL A 100 1.51 21.78 -40.72
C VAL A 100 0.43 21.52 -39.68
N ARG A 101 -0.67 22.25 -39.78
CA ARG A 101 -1.81 22.15 -38.87
C ARG A 101 -3.09 21.92 -39.66
N ILE A 102 -3.82 20.86 -39.34
CA ILE A 102 -5.13 20.53 -39.91
C ILE A 102 -6.17 20.62 -38.79
N VAL A 103 -7.09 21.60 -38.89
CA VAL A 103 -7.89 22.05 -37.75
C VAL A 103 -9.39 22.12 -38.09
N ASN A 104 -10.23 21.53 -37.24
CA ASN A 104 -11.69 21.71 -37.26
C ASN A 104 -12.39 21.37 -38.60
N LEU A 105 -11.99 20.29 -39.27
CA LEU A 105 -12.59 19.86 -40.54
C LEU A 105 -13.46 18.61 -40.37
N THR A 106 -14.54 18.51 -41.17
CA THR A 106 -15.28 17.26 -41.38
C THR A 106 -14.91 16.69 -42.75
N ILE A 107 -14.17 15.58 -42.77
CA ILE A 107 -13.60 14.97 -43.99
C ILE A 107 -14.28 13.63 -44.26
N THR A 108 -14.87 13.46 -45.45
CA THR A 108 -15.62 12.25 -45.82
C THR A 108 -15.33 11.79 -47.26
N GLY A 109 -15.56 10.50 -47.57
CA GLY A 109 -15.49 9.96 -48.94
C GLY A 109 -14.08 9.60 -49.44
N PHE A 110 -13.03 10.08 -48.77
CA PHE A 110 -11.64 9.76 -49.12
C PHE A 110 -11.22 8.36 -48.67
N ASN A 111 -10.23 7.80 -49.37
CA ASN A 111 -9.54 6.58 -48.92
C ASN A 111 -8.67 6.91 -47.72
N THR A 112 -7.93 8.01 -47.79
CA THR A 112 -7.08 8.54 -46.72
C THR A 112 -7.21 10.05 -46.64
N SER A 113 -7.47 10.60 -45.45
CA SER A 113 -7.64 12.04 -45.30
C SER A 113 -6.29 12.76 -45.25
N ILE A 114 -5.31 12.17 -44.56
CA ILE A 114 -4.01 12.79 -44.33
C ILE A 114 -2.91 11.76 -44.59
N VAL A 115 -1.99 12.10 -45.49
CA VAL A 115 -0.70 11.44 -45.66
C VAL A 115 0.38 12.46 -45.30
N ALA A 116 1.31 12.11 -44.41
CA ALA A 116 2.41 12.98 -44.00
C ALA A 116 3.73 12.21 -43.90
N ASN A 117 4.85 12.85 -44.21
CA ASN A 117 6.20 12.28 -44.05
C ASN A 117 7.18 13.18 -43.27
N SER A 118 6.68 14.24 -42.64
CA SER A 118 7.43 15.28 -41.96
C SER A 118 7.10 15.35 -40.46
N SER A 119 8.00 15.96 -39.69
CA SER A 119 7.81 16.32 -38.27
C SER A 119 6.90 17.56 -38.10
N ASP A 120 6.50 17.86 -36.87
CA ASP A 120 5.75 19.07 -36.49
C ASP A 120 4.36 19.16 -37.16
N LEU A 121 3.63 18.04 -37.14
CA LEU A 121 2.26 17.93 -37.64
C LEU A 121 1.26 17.99 -36.48
N THR A 122 0.30 18.91 -36.54
CA THR A 122 -0.85 18.94 -35.62
C THR A 122 -2.13 18.61 -36.38
N VAL A 123 -2.86 17.59 -35.93
CA VAL A 123 -4.21 17.26 -36.42
C VAL A 123 -5.16 17.40 -35.24
N THR A 124 -5.96 18.47 -35.23
CA THR A 124 -6.77 18.83 -34.07
C THR A 124 -8.22 19.12 -34.41
N GLY A 125 -9.13 18.55 -33.62
CA GLY A 125 -10.55 18.86 -33.70
C GLY A 125 -11.27 18.42 -34.98
N ASN A 126 -10.77 17.42 -35.70
CA ASN A 126 -11.38 16.99 -36.96
C ASN A 126 -12.39 15.83 -36.78
N ASN A 127 -13.40 15.75 -37.64
CA ASN A 127 -14.25 14.59 -37.84
C ASN A 127 -13.86 13.89 -39.16
N ILE A 128 -13.24 12.72 -39.09
CA ILE A 128 -12.67 12.04 -40.25
C ILE A 128 -13.39 10.72 -40.47
N ILE A 129 -13.97 10.54 -41.66
CA ILE A 129 -14.61 9.28 -42.08
C ILE A 129 -13.99 8.84 -43.40
N THR A 130 -13.24 7.73 -43.37
CA THR A 130 -12.49 7.23 -44.55
C THR A 130 -12.73 5.76 -44.83
N THR A 131 -12.61 5.36 -46.10
CA THR A 131 -12.77 3.97 -46.54
C THR A 131 -11.51 3.11 -46.35
N ASN A 132 -10.39 3.72 -45.95
CA ASN A 132 -9.14 3.06 -45.57
C ASN A 132 -8.46 3.88 -44.46
N VAL A 133 -7.12 3.79 -44.29
CA VAL A 133 -6.32 4.54 -43.30
C VAL A 133 -6.73 6.01 -43.28
N SER A 134 -7.18 6.53 -42.13
CA SER A 134 -7.59 7.94 -42.01
C SER A 134 -6.37 8.84 -42.01
N ILE A 135 -5.43 8.59 -41.11
CA ILE A 135 -4.20 9.38 -40.97
C ILE A 135 -2.99 8.44 -41.14
N ASN A 136 -2.17 8.70 -42.15
CA ASN A 136 -0.94 7.96 -42.45
C ASN A 136 0.27 8.86 -42.31
N ILE A 137 1.12 8.59 -41.34
CA ILE A 137 2.36 9.33 -41.05
C ILE A 137 3.52 8.38 -41.29
N SER A 138 4.15 8.47 -42.46
CA SER A 138 5.22 7.57 -42.88
C SER A 138 6.47 8.33 -43.29
N SER A 139 7.58 8.17 -42.57
CA SER A 139 8.87 8.76 -42.96
C SER A 139 9.64 7.82 -43.91
N SER A 140 10.60 8.38 -44.65
CA SER A 140 11.57 7.61 -45.45
C SER A 140 12.88 7.36 -44.70
N GLY A 141 12.84 7.32 -43.36
CA GLY A 141 14.00 7.11 -42.48
C GLY A 141 14.41 8.34 -41.65
N GLY A 142 13.70 9.46 -41.81
CA GLY A 142 13.87 10.63 -40.95
C GLY A 142 13.08 10.52 -39.64
N ASP A 143 13.47 11.33 -38.66
CA ASP A 143 12.76 11.48 -37.40
C ASP A 143 11.32 11.99 -37.61
N LEU A 144 10.41 11.51 -36.76
CA LEU A 144 9.02 11.98 -36.68
C LEU A 144 8.82 12.60 -35.30
N LYS A 145 9.07 13.91 -35.15
CA LYS A 145 8.97 14.65 -33.88
C LYS A 145 7.83 15.66 -33.93
N GLY A 146 7.37 16.11 -32.76
CA GLY A 146 6.39 17.20 -32.66
C GLY A 146 5.02 16.87 -33.25
N ILE A 147 4.67 15.58 -33.36
CA ILE A 147 3.39 15.15 -33.95
C ILE A 147 2.33 15.07 -32.85
N VAL A 148 1.24 15.81 -33.03
CA VAL A 148 0.10 15.86 -32.10
C VAL A 148 -1.18 15.53 -32.86
N ILE A 149 -1.89 14.51 -32.38
CA ILE A 149 -3.21 14.12 -32.86
C ILE A 149 -4.15 14.29 -31.67
N GLU A 150 -4.99 15.31 -31.69
CA GLU A 150 -5.80 15.69 -30.53
C GLU A 150 -7.27 15.98 -30.85
N ASP A 151 -8.16 15.62 -29.93
CA ASP A 151 -9.60 15.94 -29.99
C ASP A 151 -10.33 15.51 -31.27
N ASN A 152 -9.80 14.55 -32.03
CA ASN A 152 -10.40 14.10 -33.28
C ASN A 152 -11.45 13.01 -33.07
N VAL A 153 -12.44 12.95 -33.96
CA VAL A 153 -13.34 11.80 -34.13
C VAL A 153 -12.97 11.12 -35.44
N ILE A 154 -12.46 9.90 -35.37
CA ILE A 154 -11.94 9.15 -36.52
C ILE A 154 -12.74 7.87 -36.69
N VAL A 155 -13.36 7.69 -37.86
CA VAL A 155 -14.06 6.47 -38.26
C VAL A 155 -13.43 5.93 -39.54
N SER A 156 -12.86 4.74 -39.47
CA SER A 156 -12.09 4.15 -40.58
C SER A 156 -12.60 2.76 -40.95
N TYR A 157 -12.72 2.48 -42.25
CA TYR A 157 -13.21 1.19 -42.77
C TYR A 157 -12.11 0.36 -43.45
N ILE A 158 -11.01 0.10 -42.73
CA ILE A 158 -9.79 -0.55 -43.29
C ILE A 158 -10.01 -2.01 -43.69
N SER A 159 -9.57 -2.38 -44.90
CA SER A 159 -9.59 -3.75 -45.40
C SER A 159 -8.22 -4.44 -45.46
N ASN A 160 -7.15 -3.82 -44.95
CA ASN A 160 -5.79 -4.35 -44.96
C ASN A 160 -5.26 -4.55 -43.53
N SER A 161 -4.73 -5.75 -43.27
CA SER A 161 -4.20 -6.19 -41.97
C SER A 161 -2.98 -5.41 -41.48
N ASN A 162 -2.31 -4.66 -42.36
CA ASN A 162 -1.04 -4.02 -42.06
C ASN A 162 -1.16 -2.54 -41.62
N TYR A 163 -2.37 -2.03 -41.43
CA TYR A 163 -2.59 -0.61 -41.14
C TYR A 163 -3.54 -0.39 -39.96
N GLY A 164 -3.45 0.80 -39.36
CA GLY A 164 -4.41 1.29 -38.37
C GLY A 164 -5.23 2.46 -38.90
N ALA A 165 -6.35 2.79 -38.24
CA ALA A 165 -7.13 4.00 -38.56
C ALA A 165 -6.23 5.24 -38.52
N VAL A 166 -5.34 5.26 -37.52
CA VAL A 166 -4.12 6.06 -37.53
C VAL A 166 -2.91 5.13 -37.67
N PHE A 167 -2.05 5.40 -38.65
CA PHE A 167 -0.87 4.62 -38.95
C PHE A 167 0.38 5.51 -38.90
N VAL A 168 1.33 5.16 -38.03
CA VAL A 168 2.65 5.80 -37.92
C VAL A 168 3.70 4.78 -38.32
N ASN A 169 4.61 5.13 -39.22
CA ASN A 169 5.60 4.19 -39.75
C ASN A 169 6.94 4.87 -40.03
N VAL A 170 8.01 4.26 -39.55
CA VAL A 170 9.37 4.51 -40.02
C VAL A 170 9.94 3.23 -40.62
N PRO A 171 10.88 3.30 -41.58
CA PRO A 171 11.53 2.11 -42.11
C PRO A 171 12.24 1.34 -40.99
N ASP A 172 12.19 0.01 -41.08
CA ASP A 172 12.93 -0.89 -40.19
C ASP A 172 14.42 -0.49 -40.11
N ASP A 173 14.97 -0.48 -38.90
CA ASP A 173 16.38 -0.21 -38.61
C ASP A 173 16.87 1.18 -39.08
N SER A 174 15.95 2.16 -39.21
CA SER A 174 16.29 3.54 -39.55
C SER A 174 16.94 4.32 -38.41
N PHE A 175 16.88 3.82 -37.17
CA PHE A 175 17.30 4.52 -35.95
C PHE A 175 16.60 5.86 -35.72
N ALA A 176 15.45 6.08 -36.38
CA ALA A 176 14.68 7.29 -36.26
C ALA A 176 14.12 7.46 -34.84
N LEU A 177 13.94 8.70 -34.41
CA LEU A 177 13.17 9.03 -33.21
C LEU A 177 11.71 9.31 -33.59
N VAL A 178 10.79 8.53 -33.02
CA VAL A 178 9.34 8.67 -33.21
C VAL A 178 8.71 9.27 -31.96
N VAL A 179 8.32 10.54 -32.00
CA VAL A 179 7.67 11.28 -30.90
C VAL A 179 6.26 11.71 -31.33
N VAL A 180 5.25 11.01 -30.81
CA VAL A 180 3.84 11.21 -31.17
C VAL A 180 2.96 11.26 -29.93
N SER A 181 2.09 12.26 -29.85
CA SER A 181 1.10 12.41 -28.79
C SER A 181 -0.32 12.23 -29.34
N PHE A 182 -1.08 11.33 -28.71
CA PHE A 182 -2.49 11.09 -28.95
C PHE A 182 -3.28 11.59 -27.74
N VAL A 183 -4.10 12.63 -27.90
CA VAL A 183 -4.82 13.28 -26.79
C VAL A 183 -6.32 13.34 -27.07
N ASN A 184 -7.16 12.82 -26.19
CA ASN A 184 -8.63 12.96 -26.23
C ASN A 184 -9.30 12.54 -27.56
N ASN A 185 -8.71 11.63 -28.33
CA ASN A 185 -9.28 11.19 -29.60
C ASN A 185 -10.36 10.12 -29.38
N LYS A 186 -11.38 10.11 -30.24
CA LYS A 186 -12.36 9.04 -30.39
C LYS A 186 -12.10 8.30 -31.70
N ILE A 187 -11.53 7.11 -31.64
CA ILE A 187 -11.11 6.33 -32.80
C ILE A 187 -11.96 5.06 -32.89
N TYR A 188 -12.71 4.93 -33.97
CA TYR A 188 -13.55 3.78 -34.28
C TYR A 188 -13.08 3.11 -35.56
N LEU A 189 -12.60 1.87 -35.44
CA LEU A 189 -12.22 1.05 -36.57
C LEU A 189 -13.33 0.05 -36.91
N ASN A 190 -13.85 0.15 -38.14
CA ASN A 190 -14.83 -0.75 -38.75
C ASN A 190 -14.19 -1.53 -39.92
N GLY A 191 -13.13 -2.28 -39.64
CA GLY A 191 -12.38 -2.99 -40.68
C GLY A 191 -13.08 -4.25 -41.19
N THR A 192 -12.66 -4.80 -42.35
CA THR A 192 -13.16 -6.09 -42.89
C THR A 192 -12.13 -7.22 -42.97
N SER A 193 -10.89 -6.94 -42.59
CA SER A 193 -9.75 -7.87 -42.64
C SER A 193 -9.30 -8.34 -41.26
N ASN A 194 -8.48 -9.39 -41.21
CA ASN A 194 -7.82 -9.85 -39.98
C ASN A 194 -6.72 -8.86 -39.57
N TYR A 195 -6.55 -8.59 -38.26
CA TYR A 195 -5.48 -7.78 -37.66
C TYR A 195 -5.42 -6.24 -37.88
N PRO A 196 -6.42 -5.51 -38.43
CA PRO A 196 -6.32 -4.05 -38.43
C PRO A 196 -6.38 -3.48 -37.01
N SER A 197 -5.85 -2.27 -36.84
CA SER A 197 -5.72 -1.62 -35.52
C SER A 197 -6.43 -0.26 -35.44
N GLY A 198 -6.90 0.16 -34.26
CA GLY A 198 -7.34 1.55 -34.09
C GLY A 198 -6.17 2.50 -34.31
N VAL A 199 -5.09 2.30 -33.57
CA VAL A 199 -3.80 2.97 -33.78
C VAL A 199 -2.72 1.92 -34.03
N ARG A 200 -1.91 2.11 -35.07
CA ARG A 200 -0.76 1.26 -35.38
C ARG A 200 0.51 2.10 -35.50
N VAL A 201 1.54 1.75 -34.75
CA VAL A 201 2.86 2.37 -34.81
C VAL A 201 3.90 1.30 -35.14
N ASN A 202 4.58 1.46 -36.27
CA ASN A 202 5.68 0.61 -36.70
C ASN A 202 7.00 1.39 -36.57
N ALA A 203 7.82 1.00 -35.59
CA ALA A 203 9.06 1.67 -35.21
C ALA A 203 10.17 0.66 -34.91
N ARG A 204 10.33 -0.36 -35.76
CA ARG A 204 11.36 -1.38 -35.63
C ARG A 204 12.76 -0.78 -35.76
N GLY A 205 13.67 -1.13 -34.85
CA GLY A 205 15.05 -0.63 -34.80
C GLY A 205 15.16 0.87 -34.50
N SER A 206 14.10 1.48 -33.97
CA SER A 206 13.94 2.94 -33.81
C SER A 206 13.58 3.29 -32.36
N SER A 207 13.89 4.50 -31.90
CA SER A 207 13.51 4.95 -30.55
C SER A 207 12.13 5.60 -30.58
N SER A 208 11.28 5.31 -29.60
CA SER A 208 9.91 5.86 -29.56
C SER A 208 9.61 6.60 -28.25
N ASN A 209 9.02 7.78 -28.34
CA ASN A 209 8.39 8.47 -27.21
C ASN A 209 6.90 8.71 -27.53
N LEU A 210 6.05 7.83 -27.01
CA LEU A 210 4.63 7.77 -27.36
C LEU A 210 3.78 8.10 -26.14
N THR A 211 2.86 9.04 -26.29
CA THR A 211 1.93 9.41 -25.21
C THR A 211 0.49 9.23 -25.69
N PHE A 212 -0.31 8.51 -24.91
CA PHE A 212 -1.75 8.34 -25.10
C PHE A 212 -2.46 8.87 -23.86
N THR A 213 -3.19 9.98 -23.99
CA THR A 213 -3.93 10.60 -22.86
C THR A 213 -5.42 10.76 -23.21
N GLY A 214 -6.32 10.24 -22.38
CA GLY A 214 -7.76 10.50 -22.50
C GLY A 214 -8.45 9.93 -23.75
N ASN A 215 -7.82 8.99 -24.48
CA ASN A 215 -8.37 8.50 -25.75
C ASN A 215 -9.44 7.42 -25.53
N ASN A 216 -10.41 7.36 -26.45
CA ASN A 216 -11.37 6.26 -26.60
C ASN A 216 -11.11 5.55 -27.92
N ILE A 217 -10.54 4.35 -27.87
CA ILE A 217 -10.10 3.60 -29.05
C ILE A 217 -10.84 2.26 -29.08
N THR A 218 -11.70 2.08 -30.08
CA THR A 218 -12.50 0.87 -30.26
C THR A 218 -12.21 0.23 -31.62
N GLY A 219 -11.84 -1.05 -31.62
CA GLY A 219 -11.78 -1.89 -32.82
C GLY A 219 -12.94 -2.88 -32.87
N THR A 220 -13.82 -2.78 -33.88
CA THR A 220 -14.99 -3.66 -34.08
C THR A 220 -14.87 -4.50 -35.36
N TYR A 221 -14.70 -5.84 -35.22
CA TYR A 221 -14.82 -6.80 -36.32
C TYR A 221 -14.82 -8.27 -35.85
N SER A 222 -15.09 -9.21 -36.76
CA SER A 222 -15.38 -10.62 -36.52
C SER A 222 -14.20 -11.55 -36.18
N ILE A 223 -12.93 -11.23 -36.49
CA ILE A 223 -11.78 -12.11 -36.16
C ILE A 223 -10.49 -11.28 -35.90
N SER A 224 -9.93 -11.37 -34.68
CA SER A 224 -8.61 -10.86 -34.21
C SER A 224 -8.22 -9.42 -34.59
N LEU A 225 -8.54 -8.44 -33.73
CA LEU A 225 -8.20 -7.01 -33.87
C LEU A 225 -7.30 -6.47 -32.76
N TYR A 226 -6.67 -5.31 -32.98
CA TYR A 226 -5.95 -4.56 -31.94
C TYR A 226 -6.57 -3.18 -31.72
N GLY A 227 -6.79 -2.76 -30.47
CA GLY A 227 -7.10 -1.35 -30.19
C GLY A 227 -5.90 -0.48 -30.54
N VAL A 228 -4.77 -0.77 -29.89
CA VAL A 228 -3.45 -0.20 -30.19
C VAL A 228 -2.46 -1.31 -30.50
N TYR A 229 -1.70 -1.18 -31.58
CA TYR A 229 -0.59 -2.07 -31.94
C TYR A 229 0.71 -1.27 -32.07
N LEU A 230 1.69 -1.61 -31.24
CA LEU A 230 3.03 -1.04 -31.30
C LEU A 230 4.05 -2.13 -31.65
N ASP A 231 4.70 -1.97 -32.80
CA ASP A 231 5.83 -2.79 -33.22
C ASP A 231 7.14 -2.01 -33.01
N ALA A 232 7.83 -2.36 -31.94
CA ALA A 232 9.09 -1.75 -31.53
C ALA A 232 10.19 -2.82 -31.43
N TYR A 233 10.25 -3.76 -32.37
CA TYR A 233 11.28 -4.82 -32.37
C TYR A 233 12.68 -4.21 -32.56
N TYR A 234 13.69 -4.74 -31.88
CA TYR A 234 15.09 -4.28 -31.91
C TYR A 234 15.31 -2.82 -31.49
N SER A 235 14.35 -2.23 -30.76
CA SER A 235 14.34 -0.82 -30.43
C SER A 235 14.98 -0.54 -29.07
N ASN A 236 15.65 0.60 -28.91
CA ASN A 236 16.21 1.00 -27.61
C ASN A 236 15.64 2.34 -27.17
N TYR A 237 15.61 2.59 -25.87
CA TYR A 237 15.21 3.89 -25.28
C TYR A 237 13.76 4.29 -25.59
N ASN A 238 12.84 3.32 -25.58
CA ASN A 238 11.43 3.61 -25.77
C ASN A 238 10.80 4.13 -24.47
N ASN A 239 10.04 5.21 -24.54
CA ASN A 239 9.22 5.72 -23.45
C ASN A 239 7.76 5.75 -23.90
N ILE A 240 6.91 4.91 -23.33
CA ILE A 240 5.52 4.75 -23.78
C ILE A 240 4.60 4.95 -22.59
N THR A 241 3.69 5.92 -22.69
CA THR A 241 2.77 6.28 -21.60
C THR A 241 1.32 6.20 -22.06
N PHE A 242 0.48 5.53 -21.28
CA PHE A 242 -0.97 5.50 -21.40
C PHE A 242 -1.61 6.04 -20.12
N THR A 243 -2.37 7.13 -20.21
CA THR A 243 -3.08 7.76 -19.09
C THR A 243 -4.54 8.01 -19.44
N ASP A 244 -5.47 7.61 -18.57
CA ASP A 244 -6.91 7.90 -18.70
C ASP A 244 -7.56 7.38 -20.00
N ASN A 245 -7.06 6.30 -20.61
CA ASN A 245 -7.59 5.79 -21.87
C ASN A 245 -8.66 4.70 -21.67
N ASN A 246 -9.64 4.68 -22.56
CA ASN A 246 -10.57 3.57 -22.75
C ASN A 246 -10.23 2.84 -24.06
N ILE A 247 -9.72 1.62 -23.97
CA ILE A 247 -9.26 0.84 -25.14
C ILE A 247 -10.00 -0.49 -25.19
N THR A 248 -10.68 -0.78 -26.30
CA THR A 248 -11.52 -1.97 -26.44
C THR A 248 -11.23 -2.75 -27.72
N GLY A 249 -10.91 -4.05 -27.56
CA GLY A 249 -11.01 -5.08 -28.58
C GLY A 249 -12.27 -5.93 -28.38
N THR A 250 -13.16 -6.02 -29.37
CA THR A 250 -14.51 -6.56 -29.15
C THR A 250 -14.72 -8.03 -29.52
N SER A 251 -13.73 -8.74 -30.08
CA SER A 251 -13.92 -10.09 -30.65
C SER A 251 -12.97 -11.16 -30.10
N SER A 252 -13.29 -12.43 -30.35
CA SER A 252 -12.45 -13.57 -29.98
C SER A 252 -11.07 -13.47 -30.66
N GLY A 253 -10.00 -13.50 -29.86
CA GLY A 253 -8.62 -13.31 -30.32
C GLY A 253 -8.18 -11.84 -30.44
N SER A 254 -9.05 -10.87 -30.13
CA SER A 254 -8.70 -9.45 -30.14
C SER A 254 -7.89 -9.04 -28.92
N ARG A 255 -7.01 -8.04 -29.10
CA ARG A 255 -6.21 -7.45 -28.02
C ARG A 255 -6.56 -5.97 -27.85
N GLY A 256 -6.67 -5.48 -26.62
CA GLY A 256 -6.83 -4.05 -26.37
C GLY A 256 -5.57 -3.30 -26.79
N VAL A 257 -4.46 -3.60 -26.13
CA VAL A 257 -3.13 -3.11 -26.44
C VAL A 257 -2.20 -4.29 -26.73
N ASN A 258 -1.55 -4.27 -27.88
CA ASN A 258 -0.52 -5.21 -28.28
C ASN A 258 0.82 -4.49 -28.41
N LEU A 259 1.76 -4.85 -27.55
CA LEU A 259 3.09 -4.28 -27.48
C LEU A 259 4.11 -5.36 -27.87
N GLY A 260 4.65 -5.24 -29.07
CA GLY A 260 5.68 -6.13 -29.58
C GLY A 260 7.05 -5.48 -29.47
N ALA A 261 7.89 -5.95 -28.54
CA ALA A 261 9.18 -5.32 -28.23
C ALA A 261 10.34 -6.33 -28.22
N TYR A 262 10.40 -7.29 -29.15
CA TYR A 262 11.48 -8.29 -29.19
C TYR A 262 12.88 -7.64 -29.28
N SER A 263 13.86 -8.10 -28.50
CA SER A 263 15.25 -7.60 -28.43
C SER A 263 15.37 -6.08 -28.24
N SER A 264 14.48 -5.51 -27.42
CA SER A 264 14.40 -4.09 -27.08
C SER A 264 14.86 -3.80 -25.67
N ASN A 265 15.76 -2.82 -25.50
CA ASN A 265 16.38 -2.53 -24.21
C ASN A 265 16.12 -1.09 -23.75
N ASN A 266 16.28 -0.85 -22.46
CA ASN A 266 16.10 0.47 -21.83
C ASN A 266 14.72 1.07 -22.13
N THR A 267 13.69 0.24 -22.09
CA THR A 267 12.30 0.63 -22.41
C THR A 267 11.52 0.91 -21.13
N ASN A 268 10.93 2.10 -21.03
CA ASN A 268 10.01 2.49 -19.96
C ASN A 268 8.58 2.47 -20.50
N ILE A 269 7.69 1.73 -19.83
CA ILE A 269 6.27 1.66 -20.19
C ILE A 269 5.43 1.94 -18.96
N THR A 270 4.52 2.90 -19.04
CA THR A 270 3.66 3.29 -17.92
C THR A 270 2.19 3.32 -18.35
N PHE A 271 1.35 2.66 -17.57
CA PHE A 271 -0.11 2.68 -17.69
C PHE A 271 -0.71 3.21 -16.39
N THR A 272 -1.44 4.32 -16.45
CA THR A 272 -2.12 4.92 -15.29
C THR A 272 -3.60 5.15 -15.58
N ASN A 273 -4.49 4.64 -14.71
CA ASN A 273 -5.93 4.90 -14.78
C ASN A 273 -6.59 4.56 -16.13
N ASN A 274 -6.17 3.46 -16.78
CA ASN A 274 -6.75 3.02 -18.05
C ASN A 274 -7.80 1.93 -17.84
N ASN A 275 -8.79 1.89 -18.73
CA ASN A 275 -9.74 0.80 -18.86
C ASN A 275 -9.51 0.06 -20.17
N ILE A 276 -8.94 -1.15 -20.09
CA ILE A 276 -8.45 -1.90 -21.26
C ILE A 276 -9.16 -3.25 -21.32
N THR A 277 -9.86 -3.48 -22.42
CA THR A 277 -10.70 -4.66 -22.63
C THR A 277 -10.40 -5.35 -23.95
N GLY A 278 -10.51 -6.67 -23.98
CA GLY A 278 -10.15 -7.52 -25.12
C GLY A 278 -10.50 -9.00 -24.87
N THR A 279 -10.07 -9.89 -25.78
CA THR A 279 -9.70 -11.25 -25.33
C THR A 279 -8.49 -11.11 -24.44
N TYR A 280 -7.41 -10.47 -24.90
CA TYR A 280 -6.34 -9.99 -24.03
C TYR A 280 -6.39 -8.46 -23.98
N GLY A 281 -6.71 -7.86 -22.85
CA GLY A 281 -6.71 -6.41 -22.68
C GLY A 281 -5.33 -5.87 -22.97
N VAL A 282 -4.30 -6.42 -22.32
CA VAL A 282 -2.91 -6.11 -22.63
C VAL A 282 -2.16 -7.38 -22.97
N TYR A 283 -1.48 -7.37 -24.11
CA TYR A 283 -0.62 -8.45 -24.55
C TYR A 283 0.78 -7.89 -24.84
N TYR A 284 1.76 -8.30 -24.05
CA TYR A 284 3.11 -7.76 -24.12
C TYR A 284 4.13 -8.87 -24.40
N ILE A 285 4.83 -8.75 -25.54
CA ILE A 285 5.95 -9.62 -25.94
C ILE A 285 7.26 -8.89 -25.64
N ASN A 286 8.00 -9.43 -24.68
CA ASN A 286 9.24 -8.89 -24.12
C ASN A 286 10.34 -9.97 -24.21
N ASP A 287 10.76 -10.38 -25.41
CA ASP A 287 11.71 -11.49 -25.59
C ASP A 287 13.12 -10.97 -25.88
N ASN A 288 14.14 -11.47 -25.17
CA ASN A 288 15.56 -11.09 -25.31
C ASN A 288 15.87 -9.63 -24.93
N ASN A 289 15.23 -9.11 -23.87
CA ASN A 289 15.26 -7.69 -23.52
C ASN A 289 16.02 -7.39 -22.23
N LYS A 290 16.58 -6.18 -22.10
CA LYS A 290 17.34 -5.75 -20.93
C LYS A 290 16.97 -4.37 -20.41
N TYR A 291 17.00 -4.22 -19.09
CA TYR A 291 16.84 -2.92 -18.41
C TYR A 291 15.50 -2.23 -18.70
N ASN A 292 14.41 -2.99 -18.86
CA ASN A 292 13.08 -2.42 -19.06
C ASN A 292 12.39 -2.16 -17.71
N ASN A 293 11.69 -1.05 -17.61
CA ASN A 293 10.88 -0.68 -16.45
C ASN A 293 9.42 -0.52 -16.87
N ILE A 294 8.54 -1.31 -16.27
CA ILE A 294 7.14 -1.40 -16.69
C ILE A 294 6.25 -1.23 -15.48
N THR A 295 5.31 -0.29 -15.55
CA THR A 295 4.47 0.08 -14.41
C THR A 295 3.01 0.16 -14.83
N PHE A 296 2.14 -0.49 -14.06
CA PHE A 296 0.69 -0.40 -14.15
C PHE A 296 0.15 0.12 -12.81
N THR A 297 -0.52 1.26 -12.83
CA THR A 297 -1.13 1.88 -11.64
C THR A 297 -2.60 2.22 -11.90
N ASP A 298 -3.50 1.85 -10.98
CA ASP A 298 -4.94 2.20 -11.04
C ASP A 298 -5.68 1.75 -12.30
N ASN A 299 -5.23 0.69 -13.00
CA ASN A 299 -5.88 0.26 -14.25
C ASN A 299 -6.97 -0.79 -14.01
N ASN A 300 -7.99 -0.77 -14.86
CA ASN A 300 -8.94 -1.86 -15.04
C ASN A 300 -8.61 -2.64 -16.32
N ILE A 301 -8.05 -3.84 -16.19
CA ILE A 301 -7.54 -4.64 -17.30
C ILE A 301 -8.26 -5.99 -17.35
N LYS A 302 -8.94 -6.27 -18.46
CA LYS A 302 -9.42 -7.62 -18.74
C LYS A 302 -8.33 -8.41 -19.44
N GLU A 303 -7.83 -9.47 -18.84
CA GLU A 303 -6.83 -10.43 -19.34
C GLU A 303 -5.49 -9.77 -19.72
N PHE A 304 -4.53 -9.87 -18.79
CA PHE A 304 -3.17 -9.41 -18.95
C PHE A 304 -2.24 -10.58 -19.29
N TYR A 305 -1.55 -10.50 -20.42
CA TYR A 305 -0.61 -11.54 -20.87
C TYR A 305 0.79 -10.95 -21.07
N LEU A 306 1.76 -11.44 -20.29
CA LEU A 306 3.16 -11.07 -20.37
C LEU A 306 4.02 -12.27 -20.75
N TYR A 307 4.62 -12.19 -21.94
CA TYR A 307 5.59 -13.16 -22.43
C TYR A 307 6.97 -12.54 -22.44
N ALA A 308 7.79 -12.90 -21.46
CA ALA A 308 9.10 -12.28 -21.20
C ALA A 308 10.28 -13.27 -21.14
N PRO A 309 10.55 -14.08 -22.19
CA PRO A 309 11.70 -14.97 -22.20
C PRO A 309 13.04 -14.24 -22.45
N ASN A 310 14.15 -14.82 -21.98
CA ASN A 310 15.53 -14.34 -22.13
C ASN A 310 15.75 -12.88 -21.69
N CYS A 311 14.96 -12.45 -20.72
CA CYS A 311 14.92 -11.06 -20.24
C CYS A 311 15.89 -10.84 -19.08
N ASP A 312 16.73 -9.79 -19.10
CA ASP A 312 17.63 -9.48 -17.98
C ASP A 312 17.36 -8.10 -17.35
N TYR A 313 17.51 -7.96 -16.02
CA TYR A 313 17.46 -6.68 -15.30
C TYR A 313 16.17 -5.88 -15.49
N ASN A 314 15.03 -6.54 -15.68
CA ASN A 314 13.74 -5.86 -15.87
C ASN A 314 13.00 -5.69 -14.54
N ASN A 315 12.33 -4.55 -14.38
CA ASN A 315 11.46 -4.24 -13.25
C ASN A 315 10.02 -4.10 -13.75
N ILE A 316 9.10 -4.89 -13.19
CA ILE A 316 7.69 -4.90 -13.57
C ILE A 316 6.85 -4.72 -12.31
N THR A 317 6.02 -3.69 -12.27
CA THR A 317 5.27 -3.30 -11.07
C THR A 317 3.78 -3.11 -11.41
N PHE A 318 2.93 -3.71 -10.59
CA PHE A 318 1.48 -3.53 -10.59
C PHE A 318 1.04 -2.97 -9.24
N THR A 319 0.39 -1.81 -9.24
CA THR A 319 -0.11 -1.14 -8.04
C THR A 319 -1.58 -0.74 -8.22
N ASP A 320 -2.45 -1.07 -7.26
CA ASP A 320 -3.85 -0.63 -7.25
C ASP A 320 -4.67 -1.02 -8.51
N ASN A 321 -4.30 -2.09 -9.22
CA ASN A 321 -5.02 -2.49 -10.44
C ASN A 321 -6.18 -3.45 -10.16
N ASN A 322 -7.23 -3.36 -10.96
CA ASN A 322 -8.27 -4.37 -11.12
C ASN A 322 -7.96 -5.20 -12.37
N ILE A 323 -7.61 -6.48 -12.22
CA ILE A 323 -7.20 -7.35 -13.32
C ILE A 323 -8.08 -8.59 -13.37
N THR A 324 -8.76 -8.85 -14.49
CA THR A 324 -9.55 -10.09 -14.67
C THR A 324 -8.83 -11.03 -15.64
N GLY A 325 -8.06 -12.01 -15.16
CA GLY A 325 -7.16 -12.81 -16.00
C GLY A 325 -5.75 -12.25 -15.97
N PHE A 326 -4.79 -12.96 -15.38
CA PHE A 326 -3.37 -12.59 -15.45
C PHE A 326 -2.53 -13.82 -15.79
N TYR A 327 -1.61 -13.65 -16.73
CA TYR A 327 -0.71 -14.67 -17.21
C TYR A 327 0.70 -14.12 -17.38
N LEU A 328 1.67 -14.81 -16.79
CA LEU A 328 3.09 -14.48 -16.84
C LEU A 328 3.87 -15.70 -17.28
N ASP A 329 4.62 -15.53 -18.36
CA ASP A 329 5.59 -16.47 -18.88
C ASP A 329 6.96 -15.81 -18.92
N ALA A 330 7.79 -16.07 -17.91
CA ALA A 330 9.15 -15.54 -17.82
C ALA A 330 10.14 -16.70 -17.77
N TYR A 331 10.97 -16.85 -18.81
CA TYR A 331 11.96 -17.94 -18.84
C TYR A 331 13.36 -17.51 -19.28
N SER A 332 14.41 -18.20 -18.85
CA SER A 332 15.79 -18.02 -19.37
C SER A 332 16.41 -16.62 -19.14
N GLY A 333 15.89 -15.84 -18.20
CA GLY A 333 16.31 -14.46 -17.89
C GLY A 333 17.07 -14.31 -16.57
N ASN A 334 17.80 -13.19 -16.39
CA ASN A 334 18.60 -12.92 -15.19
C ASN A 334 18.21 -11.61 -14.47
N TYR A 335 18.14 -11.60 -13.14
CA TYR A 335 17.95 -10.38 -12.31
C TYR A 335 16.65 -9.61 -12.58
N ASN A 336 15.53 -10.30 -12.78
CA ASN A 336 14.23 -9.64 -12.96
C ASN A 336 13.50 -9.46 -11.62
N ASN A 337 12.81 -8.34 -11.45
CA ASN A 337 11.95 -8.05 -10.30
C ASN A 337 10.51 -7.85 -10.77
N ILE A 338 9.56 -8.57 -10.17
CA ILE A 338 8.13 -8.46 -10.45
C ILE A 338 7.37 -8.23 -9.15
N THR A 339 6.64 -7.12 -9.04
CA THR A 339 5.96 -6.72 -7.80
C THR A 339 4.48 -6.45 -8.06
N PHE A 340 3.64 -6.98 -7.18
CA PHE A 340 2.20 -6.73 -7.11
C PHE A 340 1.86 -6.17 -5.74
N THR A 341 1.32 -4.96 -5.70
CA THR A 341 0.90 -4.29 -4.46
C THR A 341 -0.53 -3.79 -4.60
N ASP A 342 -1.38 -4.06 -3.62
CA ASP A 342 -2.75 -3.52 -3.55
C ASP A 342 -3.66 -3.84 -4.76
N ASN A 343 -3.37 -4.91 -5.52
CA ASN A 343 -4.16 -5.26 -6.69
C ASN A 343 -5.35 -6.18 -6.33
N ASN A 344 -6.44 -6.04 -7.08
CA ASN A 344 -7.54 -7.01 -7.10
C ASN A 344 -7.50 -7.81 -8.40
N ILE A 345 -7.17 -9.10 -8.30
CA ILE A 345 -6.98 -10.01 -9.42
C ILE A 345 -8.05 -11.10 -9.36
N THR A 346 -8.90 -11.18 -10.38
CA THR A 346 -9.88 -12.26 -10.53
C THR A 346 -9.45 -13.20 -11.65
N GLU A 347 -9.48 -14.52 -11.44
CA GLU A 347 -9.04 -15.55 -12.38
C GLU A 347 -7.55 -15.46 -12.71
N LEU A 348 -6.68 -15.87 -11.77
CA LEU A 348 -5.28 -16.07 -12.10
C LEU A 348 -5.14 -17.35 -12.94
N SER A 349 -4.61 -17.22 -14.15
CA SER A 349 -4.20 -18.37 -14.96
C SER A 349 -2.80 -18.83 -14.52
N PRO A 350 -2.35 -20.05 -14.88
CA PRO A 350 -1.05 -20.56 -14.43
C PRO A 350 0.10 -19.60 -14.72
N MET A 351 0.85 -19.19 -13.70
CA MET A 351 2.11 -18.46 -13.88
C MET A 351 3.23 -19.48 -14.16
N GLY A 352 3.84 -19.40 -15.34
CA GLY A 352 4.95 -20.24 -15.76
C GLY A 352 6.29 -19.51 -15.61
N VAL A 353 7.17 -20.00 -14.74
CA VAL A 353 8.48 -19.38 -14.46
C VAL A 353 9.60 -20.43 -14.60
N ASN A 354 10.35 -20.42 -15.71
CA ASN A 354 11.28 -21.52 -16.03
C ASN A 354 12.70 -21.01 -16.34
N TYR A 355 13.76 -21.69 -15.90
CA TYR A 355 15.15 -21.42 -16.32
C TYR A 355 15.70 -20.01 -16.01
N ASN A 356 15.33 -19.34 -14.91
CA ASN A 356 15.83 -17.99 -14.60
C ASN A 356 16.99 -17.99 -13.58
N ASN A 357 17.91 -17.02 -13.65
CA ASN A 357 18.88 -16.77 -12.57
C ASN A 357 18.56 -15.48 -11.82
N ASN A 358 18.33 -15.53 -10.52
CA ASN A 358 17.99 -14.37 -9.69
C ASN A 358 16.66 -13.72 -10.12
N LEU A 359 15.54 -14.37 -9.84
CA LEU A 359 14.20 -13.79 -10.02
C LEU A 359 13.60 -13.46 -8.66
N ASN A 360 13.12 -12.23 -8.51
CA ASN A 360 12.36 -11.80 -7.34
C ASN A 360 10.90 -11.56 -7.73
N ILE A 361 9.97 -12.25 -7.06
CA ILE A 361 8.52 -11.99 -7.20
C ILE A 361 7.95 -11.62 -5.83
N ALA A 362 7.21 -10.53 -5.75
CA ALA A 362 6.59 -10.08 -4.52
C ALA A 362 5.09 -9.78 -4.71
N PHE A 363 4.27 -10.33 -3.85
CA PHE A 363 2.85 -10.02 -3.72
C PHE A 363 2.60 -9.45 -2.32
N ALA A 364 2.20 -8.19 -2.23
CA ALA A 364 1.86 -7.51 -0.99
C ALA A 364 0.43 -6.96 -1.02
N ASN A 365 -0.39 -7.30 -0.03
CA ASN A 365 -1.75 -6.76 0.15
C ASN A 365 -2.67 -6.90 -1.08
N ASN A 366 -2.51 -7.98 -1.86
CA ASN A 366 -3.37 -8.24 -3.02
C ASN A 366 -4.59 -9.09 -2.63
N ARG A 367 -5.68 -8.90 -3.36
CA ARG A 367 -6.85 -9.78 -3.36
C ARG A 367 -6.82 -10.63 -4.64
N ILE A 368 -6.60 -11.94 -4.52
CA ILE A 368 -6.51 -12.86 -5.66
C ILE A 368 -7.62 -13.91 -5.53
N THR A 369 -8.57 -13.95 -6.47
CA THR A 369 -9.77 -14.79 -6.37
C THR A 369 -10.09 -15.51 -7.69
N GLY A 370 -10.56 -16.75 -7.66
CA GLY A 370 -11.05 -17.48 -8.85
C GLY A 370 -9.97 -18.14 -9.73
N GLY A 371 -10.39 -18.96 -10.71
CA GLY A 371 -9.49 -19.71 -11.61
C GLY A 371 -8.76 -20.91 -10.97
N GLU A 372 -7.52 -21.17 -11.40
CA GLU A 372 -6.57 -22.11 -10.78
C GLU A 372 -5.94 -21.56 -9.48
N GLY A 373 -6.41 -20.43 -8.93
CA GLY A 373 -5.72 -19.75 -7.83
C GLY A 373 -4.30 -19.30 -8.21
N THR A 374 -3.45 -18.99 -7.22
CA THR A 374 -2.05 -18.62 -7.48
C THR A 374 -1.19 -19.85 -7.75
N LYS A 375 -1.15 -20.27 -9.02
CA LYS A 375 -0.26 -21.34 -9.48
C LYS A 375 1.06 -20.81 -9.98
N LEU A 376 2.14 -21.34 -9.43
CA LEU A 376 3.50 -20.97 -9.74
C LEU A 376 4.31 -22.23 -10.06
N ASN A 377 4.73 -22.37 -11.33
CA ASN A 377 5.63 -23.44 -11.74
C ASN A 377 7.07 -22.91 -11.85
N VAL A 378 8.02 -23.56 -11.20
CA VAL A 378 9.43 -23.16 -11.08
C VAL A 378 10.36 -24.31 -11.49
N TYR A 379 11.09 -24.16 -12.60
CA TYR A 379 12.06 -25.17 -13.09
C TYR A 379 13.44 -24.58 -13.38
N GLY A 380 14.52 -25.37 -13.22
CA GLY A 380 15.86 -25.08 -13.79
C GLY A 380 16.56 -23.79 -13.39
N SER A 381 16.28 -23.21 -12.21
CA SER A 381 16.64 -21.83 -11.86
C SER A 381 17.68 -21.72 -10.73
N ASN A 382 18.63 -20.77 -10.80
CA ASN A 382 19.74 -20.72 -9.83
C ASN A 382 19.38 -20.13 -8.46
N TYR A 383 18.71 -18.97 -8.44
CA TYR A 383 18.32 -18.25 -7.23
C TYR A 383 16.95 -17.62 -7.48
N ILE A 384 15.96 -17.99 -6.68
CA ILE A 384 14.60 -17.46 -6.78
C ILE A 384 14.16 -17.03 -5.39
N ASN A 385 13.62 -15.82 -5.28
CA ASN A 385 13.00 -15.32 -4.07
C ASN A 385 11.56 -14.93 -4.36
N ILE A 386 10.61 -15.56 -3.66
CA ILE A 386 9.18 -15.30 -3.86
C ILE A 386 8.55 -15.00 -2.52
N THR A 387 7.82 -13.88 -2.45
CA THR A 387 7.24 -13.40 -1.21
C THR A 387 5.75 -13.13 -1.40
N PHE A 388 4.95 -13.61 -0.45
CA PHE A 388 3.53 -13.33 -0.32
C PHE A 388 3.31 -12.75 1.08
N THR A 389 2.97 -11.47 1.17
CA THR A 389 2.72 -10.77 2.45
C THR A 389 1.34 -10.13 2.45
N ASP A 390 0.56 -10.35 3.51
CA ASP A 390 -0.74 -9.69 3.73
C ASP A 390 -1.78 -9.90 2.59
N ASN A 391 -1.70 -10.97 1.80
CA ASN A 391 -2.63 -11.21 0.70
C ASN A 391 -3.89 -11.98 1.13
N PHE A 392 -4.97 -11.78 0.38
CA PHE A 392 -6.21 -12.56 0.45
C PHE A 392 -6.36 -13.44 -0.80
N LEU A 393 -6.12 -14.75 -0.67
CA LEU A 393 -6.09 -15.73 -1.76
C LEU A 393 -7.30 -16.68 -1.67
N VAL A 394 -8.08 -16.78 -2.75
CA VAL A 394 -9.25 -17.68 -2.82
C VAL A 394 -9.23 -18.52 -4.09
N GLY A 395 -9.21 -19.84 -3.93
CA GLY A 395 -9.25 -20.81 -5.04
C GLY A 395 -10.61 -20.85 -5.75
N GLY A 396 -10.62 -21.25 -7.02
CA GLY A 396 -11.85 -21.40 -7.81
C GLY A 396 -12.66 -22.66 -7.47
N ALA A 397 -13.92 -22.70 -7.89
CA ALA A 397 -14.81 -23.85 -7.65
C ALA A 397 -14.46 -25.09 -8.50
N SER A 398 -13.81 -24.91 -9.65
CA SER A 398 -13.46 -25.96 -10.61
C SER A 398 -12.06 -26.54 -10.44
N LEU A 399 -11.13 -25.80 -9.83
CA LEU A 399 -9.72 -26.18 -9.63
C LEU A 399 -9.27 -25.73 -8.23
N ASN A 400 -8.59 -26.64 -7.52
CA ASN A 400 -8.80 -26.86 -6.08
C ASN A 400 -8.03 -25.96 -5.09
N TYR A 401 -6.94 -25.31 -5.51
CA TYR A 401 -6.00 -24.60 -4.62
C TYR A 401 -6.17 -23.08 -4.71
N ALA A 402 -5.93 -22.38 -3.59
CA ALA A 402 -5.73 -20.92 -3.56
C ALA A 402 -4.27 -20.56 -3.84
N PHE A 403 -3.35 -21.41 -3.39
CA PHE A 403 -1.91 -21.28 -3.56
C PHE A 403 -1.35 -22.63 -4.01
N TYR A 404 -0.67 -22.68 -5.15
CA TYR A 404 0.03 -23.86 -5.63
C TYR A 404 1.44 -23.51 -6.10
N LEU A 405 2.42 -24.09 -5.43
CA LEU A 405 3.80 -24.09 -5.87
C LEU A 405 4.15 -25.46 -6.45
N ASN A 406 4.71 -25.45 -7.66
CA ASN A 406 5.37 -26.61 -8.25
C ASN A 406 6.83 -26.27 -8.55
N ALA A 407 7.75 -26.69 -7.70
CA ALA A 407 9.18 -26.54 -7.87
C ALA A 407 9.80 -27.87 -8.32
N GLY A 408 10.37 -27.92 -9.53
CA GLY A 408 10.94 -29.13 -10.13
C GLY A 408 12.45 -29.11 -10.41
N THR A 409 12.91 -30.11 -11.19
CA THR A 409 14.31 -30.42 -11.54
C THR A 409 15.18 -29.19 -11.87
N GLY A 410 16.40 -29.17 -11.34
CA GLY A 410 17.47 -28.24 -11.76
C GLY A 410 17.48 -26.87 -11.09
N SER A 411 16.65 -26.63 -10.07
CA SER A 411 16.69 -25.39 -9.29
C SER A 411 17.74 -25.47 -8.16
N ASN A 412 18.69 -24.53 -8.12
CA ASN A 412 19.81 -24.55 -7.17
C ASN A 412 19.46 -23.94 -5.80
N TYR A 413 18.83 -22.76 -5.75
CA TYR A 413 18.34 -22.10 -4.53
C TYR A 413 16.95 -21.50 -4.75
N LEU A 414 15.96 -22.02 -4.05
CA LEU A 414 14.59 -21.49 -4.02
C LEU A 414 14.26 -21.02 -2.61
N ASN A 415 13.90 -19.74 -2.46
CA ASN A 415 13.45 -19.16 -1.20
C ASN A 415 12.01 -18.63 -1.36
N ILE A 416 11.10 -19.13 -0.53
CA ILE A 416 9.68 -18.74 -0.57
C ILE A 416 9.23 -18.38 0.84
N ILE A 417 8.65 -17.20 0.96
CA ILE A 417 8.15 -16.65 2.22
C ILE A 417 6.68 -16.30 2.03
N VAL A 418 5.82 -16.90 2.85
CA VAL A 418 4.37 -16.70 2.86
C VAL A 418 4.01 -16.23 4.26
N THR A 419 3.67 -14.96 4.41
CA THR A 419 3.48 -14.32 5.72
C THR A 419 2.18 -13.54 5.81
N LYS A 420 1.40 -13.73 6.88
CA LYS A 420 0.16 -12.97 7.16
C LYS A 420 -0.91 -13.04 6.06
N ASN A 421 -0.93 -14.13 5.29
CA ASN A 421 -1.93 -14.30 4.23
C ASN A 421 -3.18 -15.02 4.74
N ASN A 422 -4.32 -14.72 4.13
CA ASN A 422 -5.54 -15.51 4.26
C ASN A 422 -5.74 -16.35 3.00
N ILE A 423 -5.63 -17.67 3.12
CA ILE A 423 -5.58 -18.64 2.02
C ILE A 423 -6.79 -19.58 2.14
N ILE A 424 -7.72 -19.48 1.18
CA ILE A 424 -8.99 -20.21 1.21
C ILE A 424 -9.13 -21.08 -0.04
N GLY A 425 -9.11 -22.41 0.12
CA GLY A 425 -9.30 -23.37 -0.98
C GLY A 425 -10.73 -23.40 -1.50
N GLY A 426 -10.91 -23.65 -2.81
CA GLY A 426 -12.21 -23.54 -3.50
C GLY A 426 -12.92 -24.86 -3.83
N GLY A 427 -12.26 -26.03 -3.70
CA GLY A 427 -12.77 -27.33 -4.19
C GLY A 427 -12.54 -28.54 -3.27
N SER A 428 -13.12 -29.69 -3.65
CA SER A 428 -13.19 -30.91 -2.83
C SER A 428 -12.05 -31.91 -3.06
N SER A 429 -11.01 -31.60 -3.87
CA SER A 429 -10.04 -32.63 -4.29
C SER A 429 -8.55 -32.32 -4.11
N VAL A 430 -8.13 -31.11 -3.72
CA VAL A 430 -6.72 -30.78 -3.38
C VAL A 430 -6.69 -29.66 -2.33
N GLY A 431 -5.58 -29.51 -1.61
CA GLY A 431 -5.44 -28.53 -0.55
C GLY A 431 -5.43 -27.05 -0.94
N ALA A 432 -5.68 -26.18 0.04
CA ALA A 432 -5.75 -24.73 -0.16
C ALA A 432 -4.38 -24.13 -0.50
N ALA A 433 -3.34 -24.58 0.20
CA ALA A 433 -1.92 -24.34 -0.07
C ALA A 433 -1.25 -25.68 -0.40
N ARG A 434 -0.98 -25.92 -1.69
CA ARG A 434 -0.24 -27.09 -2.15
C ARG A 434 1.20 -26.69 -2.52
N VAL A 435 2.17 -27.48 -2.08
CA VAL A 435 3.58 -27.24 -2.33
C VAL A 435 4.25 -28.54 -2.77
N ASP A 436 4.59 -28.62 -4.04
CA ASP A 436 5.33 -29.73 -4.63
C ASP A 436 6.80 -29.30 -4.80
N VAL A 437 7.72 -29.94 -4.09
CA VAL A 437 9.17 -29.77 -4.18
C VAL A 437 9.76 -31.08 -4.70
N THR A 438 10.05 -31.13 -5.99
CA THR A 438 10.52 -32.34 -6.68
C THR A 438 11.89 -32.10 -7.33
N ASN A 439 12.86 -33.01 -7.17
CA ASN A 439 14.16 -32.92 -7.85
C ASN A 439 14.96 -31.61 -7.64
N GLY A 440 14.70 -30.87 -6.56
CA GLY A 440 15.35 -29.58 -6.24
C GLY A 440 16.61 -29.75 -5.37
N ASN A 441 17.60 -28.83 -5.50
CA ASN A 441 18.87 -28.91 -4.76
C ASN A 441 18.84 -28.23 -3.37
N TYR A 442 18.38 -26.98 -3.26
CA TYR A 442 18.18 -26.26 -1.99
C TYR A 442 16.86 -25.46 -2.01
N THR A 443 15.87 -25.89 -1.24
CA THR A 443 14.57 -25.18 -1.10
C THR A 443 14.38 -24.72 0.34
N ASN A 444 14.12 -23.43 0.54
CA ASN A 444 13.68 -22.84 1.81
C ASN A 444 12.25 -22.33 1.63
N LEU A 445 11.34 -22.85 2.44
CA LEU A 445 9.92 -22.50 2.42
C LEU A 445 9.51 -22.09 3.83
N THR A 446 8.86 -20.94 3.98
CA THR A 446 8.42 -20.46 5.30
C THR A 446 7.00 -19.93 5.20
N PHE A 447 6.12 -20.48 6.04
CA PHE A 447 4.76 -20.00 6.29
C PHE A 447 4.68 -19.44 7.71
N THR A 448 4.42 -18.15 7.86
CA THR A 448 4.32 -17.48 9.16
C THR A 448 3.03 -16.68 9.29
N ASP A 449 2.33 -16.75 10.42
CA ASP A 449 1.14 -15.94 10.71
C ASP A 449 -0.01 -16.09 9.68
N ASN A 450 -0.11 -17.20 8.95
CA ASN A 450 -1.16 -17.35 7.92
C ASN A 450 -2.43 -17.99 8.49
N ILE A 451 -3.57 -17.65 7.88
CA ILE A 451 -4.85 -18.33 8.05
C ILE A 451 -5.08 -19.19 6.80
N ILE A 452 -5.10 -20.52 6.95
CA ILE A 452 -5.19 -21.46 5.82
C ILE A 452 -6.41 -22.36 6.03
N THR A 453 -7.41 -22.21 5.16
CA THR A 453 -8.67 -22.96 5.23
C THR A 453 -8.91 -23.75 3.94
N GLY A 454 -9.20 -25.05 4.03
CA GLY A 454 -9.28 -25.93 2.85
C GLY A 454 -10.26 -27.10 2.98
N GLY A 455 -10.58 -27.71 1.83
CA GLY A 455 -11.55 -28.80 1.67
C GLY A 455 -10.99 -30.21 1.97
N SER A 456 -11.38 -31.20 1.16
CA SER A 456 -11.25 -32.63 1.50
C SER A 456 -9.82 -33.20 1.52
N PHE A 457 -8.86 -32.61 0.78
CA PHE A 457 -7.44 -33.05 0.80
C PHE A 457 -6.54 -32.14 1.63
N GLY A 458 -7.15 -31.39 2.53
CA GLY A 458 -6.42 -30.69 3.57
C GLY A 458 -5.93 -29.29 3.20
N PRO A 459 -6.05 -28.28 4.06
CA PRO A 459 -5.61 -26.92 3.78
C PRO A 459 -4.13 -26.81 3.40
N VAL A 460 -3.26 -27.60 4.01
CA VAL A 460 -1.83 -27.67 3.66
C VAL A 460 -1.50 -29.05 3.12
N HIS A 461 -1.04 -29.12 1.88
CA HIS A 461 -0.53 -30.35 1.25
C HIS A 461 0.89 -30.14 0.75
N LEU A 462 1.85 -30.77 1.42
CA LEU A 462 3.27 -30.73 1.09
C LEU A 462 3.70 -32.05 0.44
N ILE A 463 4.26 -31.96 -0.76
CA ILE A 463 4.91 -33.08 -1.45
C ILE A 463 6.39 -32.74 -1.60
N ALA A 464 7.28 -33.53 -1.00
CA ALA A 464 8.73 -33.41 -1.14
C ALA A 464 9.29 -34.72 -1.67
N SER A 465 9.80 -34.73 -2.91
CA SER A 465 10.32 -35.95 -3.52
C SER A 465 11.62 -35.78 -4.28
N GLU A 466 12.54 -36.74 -4.18
CA GLU A 466 13.80 -36.73 -4.97
C GLU A 466 14.65 -35.46 -4.73
N THR A 467 14.52 -34.81 -3.56
CA THR A 467 15.19 -33.53 -3.25
C THR A 467 16.56 -33.72 -2.59
N SER A 468 17.54 -32.85 -2.89
CA SER A 468 18.85 -32.88 -2.23
C SER A 468 18.83 -32.25 -0.83
N ASN A 469 18.37 -31.00 -0.70
CA ASN A 469 18.19 -30.30 0.57
C ASN A 469 16.91 -29.46 0.56
N ALA A 470 16.02 -29.64 1.54
CA ALA A 470 14.84 -28.80 1.71
C ALA A 470 14.62 -28.45 3.18
N ASN A 471 14.36 -27.17 3.47
CA ASN A 471 13.95 -26.66 4.78
C ASN A 471 12.57 -26.02 4.65
N ILE A 472 11.59 -26.56 5.35
CA ILE A 472 10.19 -26.12 5.29
C ILE A 472 9.74 -25.79 6.70
N ASN A 473 9.29 -24.56 6.92
CA ASN A 473 8.89 -24.07 8.23
C ASN A 473 7.44 -23.57 8.21
N PHE A 474 6.66 -23.96 9.21
CA PHE A 474 5.34 -23.44 9.50
C PHE A 474 5.34 -22.90 10.93
N THR A 475 5.18 -21.60 11.11
CA THR A 475 5.18 -20.94 12.42
C THR A 475 3.93 -20.09 12.61
N ASP A 476 3.28 -20.15 13.77
CA ASP A 476 2.16 -19.27 14.14
C ASP A 476 0.97 -19.29 13.16
N ASN A 477 0.75 -20.40 12.43
CA ASN A 477 -0.36 -20.49 11.46
C ASN A 477 -1.65 -21.05 12.11
N ILE A 478 -2.79 -20.62 11.58
CA ILE A 478 -4.11 -21.21 11.86
C ILE A 478 -4.52 -22.04 10.63
N ILE A 479 -4.64 -23.36 10.79
CA ILE A 479 -4.86 -24.30 9.70
C ILE A 479 -6.15 -25.09 9.97
N THR A 480 -7.13 -25.07 9.05
CA THR A 480 -8.44 -25.72 9.28
C THR A 480 -9.01 -26.41 8.04
N GLY A 481 -9.25 -27.72 8.09
CA GLY A 481 -9.91 -28.48 7.00
C GLY A 481 -10.16 -29.96 7.32
N LEU A 482 -10.35 -30.84 6.32
CA LEU A 482 -10.59 -32.28 6.57
C LEU A 482 -9.35 -32.99 7.12
N ILE A 483 -8.24 -32.87 6.39
CA ILE A 483 -6.90 -33.33 6.77
C ILE A 483 -6.06 -32.07 7.00
N ALA A 484 -5.94 -31.54 8.21
CA ALA A 484 -5.44 -30.16 8.37
C ALA A 484 -4.03 -29.94 7.77
N VAL A 485 -3.10 -30.88 7.98
CA VAL A 485 -1.78 -30.87 7.36
C VAL A 485 -1.48 -32.26 6.77
N SER A 486 -1.13 -32.33 5.49
CA SER A 486 -0.67 -33.56 4.83
C SER A 486 0.77 -33.39 4.34
N ILE A 487 1.66 -34.31 4.71
CA ILE A 487 3.07 -34.33 4.35
C ILE A 487 3.40 -35.65 3.64
N ASP A 488 3.77 -35.56 2.36
CA ASP A 488 4.24 -36.68 1.53
C ASP A 488 5.73 -36.47 1.20
N ALA A 489 6.62 -37.16 1.91
CA ALA A 489 8.07 -36.98 1.84
C ALA A 489 8.81 -38.27 1.45
N TYR A 490 9.31 -38.38 0.22
CA TYR A 490 9.92 -39.64 -0.23
C TYR A 490 11.12 -39.49 -1.16
N ASN A 491 12.04 -40.46 -1.12
CA ASN A 491 13.26 -40.46 -1.94
C ASN A 491 14.12 -39.19 -1.75
N THR A 492 14.11 -38.55 -0.58
CA THR A 492 14.86 -37.31 -0.31
C THR A 492 16.20 -37.55 0.39
N ASN A 493 17.19 -36.68 0.15
CA ASN A 493 18.49 -36.75 0.80
C ASN A 493 18.49 -36.05 2.17
N ASN A 494 18.30 -34.73 2.22
CA ASN A 494 18.21 -33.95 3.46
C ASN A 494 16.89 -33.16 3.47
N LEU A 495 15.94 -33.53 4.34
CA LEU A 495 14.65 -32.86 4.46
C LEU A 495 14.40 -32.45 5.91
N ASN A 496 14.32 -31.15 6.16
CA ASN A 496 13.94 -30.57 7.44
C ASN A 496 12.54 -29.94 7.32
N ILE A 497 11.57 -30.42 8.10
CA ILE A 497 10.24 -29.83 8.22
C ILE A 497 10.03 -29.44 9.68
N THR A 498 9.78 -28.17 9.96
CA THR A 498 9.51 -27.68 11.31
C THR A 498 8.14 -27.02 11.36
N CYS A 499 7.26 -27.49 12.24
CA CYS A 499 5.96 -26.91 12.51
C CYS A 499 5.95 -26.44 13.97
N THR A 500 5.92 -25.13 14.21
CA THR A 500 6.04 -24.53 15.55
C THR A 500 4.87 -23.61 15.85
N ASP A 501 4.31 -23.70 17.06
CA ASP A 501 3.27 -22.77 17.57
C ASP A 501 2.01 -22.65 16.67
N ASN A 502 1.69 -23.68 15.87
CA ASN A 502 0.51 -23.65 14.98
C ASN A 502 -0.76 -24.15 15.69
N ASN A 503 -1.91 -23.63 15.27
CA ASN A 503 -3.23 -24.14 15.62
C ASN A 503 -3.82 -24.92 14.44
N ILE A 504 -3.84 -26.25 14.56
CA ILE A 504 -4.17 -27.20 13.50
C ILE A 504 -5.49 -27.89 13.83
N THR A 505 -6.52 -27.67 13.01
CA THR A 505 -7.86 -28.24 13.22
C THR A 505 -8.31 -29.09 12.04
N GLY A 506 -8.36 -30.41 12.23
CA GLY A 506 -8.80 -31.39 11.25
C GLY A 506 -10.21 -31.91 11.53
N THR A 507 -11.11 -31.95 10.55
CA THR A 507 -12.42 -32.60 10.73
C THR A 507 -12.37 -34.12 10.57
N ASP A 508 -11.24 -34.67 10.12
CA ASP A 508 -10.90 -36.10 10.17
C ASP A 508 -9.48 -36.28 10.73
N TYR A 509 -8.46 -35.81 10.03
CA TYR A 509 -7.05 -35.92 10.48
C TYR A 509 -6.47 -34.56 10.83
N GLY A 510 -5.79 -34.44 11.97
CA GLY A 510 -4.98 -33.26 12.30
C GLY A 510 -3.76 -33.21 11.39
N VAL A 511 -2.90 -34.23 11.49
CA VAL A 511 -1.72 -34.40 10.65
C VAL A 511 -1.80 -35.75 9.94
N ASN A 512 -1.58 -35.77 8.63
CA ASN A 512 -1.32 -36.97 7.83
C ASN A 512 0.14 -36.97 7.40
N LEU A 513 0.88 -38.02 7.77
CA LEU A 513 2.31 -38.14 7.53
C LEU A 513 2.62 -39.41 6.72
N LEU A 514 3.14 -39.21 5.52
CA LEU A 514 3.67 -40.25 4.64
C LEU A 514 5.14 -39.96 4.38
N ALA A 515 6.05 -40.76 4.93
CA ALA A 515 7.49 -40.59 4.68
C ALA A 515 8.25 -41.91 4.53
N TYR A 516 9.00 -42.07 3.44
CA TYR A 516 9.75 -43.31 3.12
C TYR A 516 10.96 -43.07 2.21
N SER A 517 11.93 -43.99 2.23
CA SER A 517 13.13 -43.95 1.37
C SER A 517 13.94 -42.64 1.45
N ASN A 518 13.99 -42.00 2.63
CA ASN A 518 14.74 -40.76 2.86
C ASN A 518 16.08 -41.05 3.58
N ASN A 519 17.15 -40.31 3.26
CA ASN A 519 18.48 -40.51 3.88
C ASN A 519 18.60 -39.79 5.24
N ASN A 520 18.37 -38.48 5.28
CA ASN A 520 18.38 -37.64 6.48
C ASN A 520 17.06 -36.86 6.57
N LEU A 521 16.07 -37.48 7.22
CA LEU A 521 14.76 -36.87 7.48
C LEU A 521 14.76 -36.24 8.88
N ASN A 522 14.23 -35.02 9.01
CA ASN A 522 14.00 -34.35 10.29
C ASN A 522 12.67 -33.60 10.25
N ILE A 523 11.62 -34.20 10.79
CA ILE A 523 10.29 -33.60 10.91
C ILE A 523 10.06 -33.29 12.39
N SER A 524 9.78 -32.05 12.74
CA SER A 524 9.53 -31.64 14.12
C SER A 524 8.24 -30.83 14.25
N PHE A 525 7.36 -31.26 15.14
CA PHE A 525 6.21 -30.51 15.60
C PHE A 525 6.48 -30.03 17.02
N VAL A 526 6.56 -28.72 17.24
CA VAL A 526 6.87 -28.09 18.53
C VAL A 526 5.74 -27.16 18.98
N ASN A 527 5.23 -27.32 20.20
CA ASN A 527 4.22 -26.42 20.80
C ASN A 527 2.92 -26.24 19.98
N ASN A 528 2.57 -27.17 19.08
CA ASN A 528 1.35 -27.04 18.28
C ASN A 528 0.12 -27.46 19.08
N ASN A 529 -1.02 -26.85 18.77
CA ASN A 529 -2.33 -27.30 19.20
C ASN A 529 -3.01 -28.03 18.03
N ILE A 530 -3.08 -29.35 18.09
CA ILE A 530 -3.63 -30.23 17.06
C ILE A 530 -4.96 -30.79 17.56
N THR A 531 -6.07 -30.37 16.97
CA THR A 531 -7.41 -30.87 17.29
C THR A 531 -7.99 -31.61 16.09
N SER A 532 -8.56 -32.80 16.29
CA SER A 532 -9.23 -33.53 15.22
C SER A 532 -10.42 -34.39 15.64
N ALA A 533 -11.24 -34.81 14.67
CA ALA A 533 -12.35 -35.72 14.92
C ALA A 533 -11.97 -37.21 14.77
N GLY A 534 -11.12 -37.56 13.80
CA GLY A 534 -10.66 -38.92 13.53
C GLY A 534 -9.33 -39.23 14.22
N TYR A 535 -8.21 -38.85 13.61
CA TYR A 535 -6.87 -39.09 14.16
C TYR A 535 -6.13 -37.78 14.44
N GLY A 536 -5.47 -37.68 15.59
CA GLY A 536 -4.61 -36.52 15.87
C GLY A 536 -3.47 -36.46 14.86
N VAL A 537 -2.72 -37.56 14.79
CA VAL A 537 -1.66 -37.82 13.81
C VAL A 537 -1.90 -39.19 13.20
N TYR A 538 -2.05 -39.23 11.88
CA TYR A 538 -2.11 -40.44 11.09
C TYR A 538 -0.78 -40.60 10.34
N SER A 539 -0.14 -41.75 10.46
CA SER A 539 1.14 -42.04 9.81
C SER A 539 1.05 -43.32 9.00
N ASP A 540 1.21 -43.20 7.68
CA ASP A 540 1.27 -44.36 6.79
C ASP A 540 2.73 -44.75 6.54
N CYS A 541 3.08 -45.97 6.95
CA CYS A 541 4.43 -46.49 6.89
C CYS A 541 4.60 -47.36 5.63
N TYR A 542 5.33 -46.84 4.64
CA TYR A 542 5.68 -47.52 3.38
C TYR A 542 6.99 -48.33 3.50
N THR A 543 7.52 -48.86 2.38
CA THR A 543 8.53 -49.93 2.22
C THR A 543 9.83 -49.87 3.04
N ASP A 544 10.15 -48.76 3.71
CA ASP A 544 11.40 -48.49 4.44
C ASP A 544 11.16 -47.90 5.85
N ASN A 545 12.22 -47.59 6.60
CA ASN A 545 12.12 -47.09 7.98
C ASN A 545 11.58 -45.65 8.04
N LEU A 546 10.48 -45.40 8.77
CA LEU A 546 10.09 -44.06 9.22
C LEU A 546 11.02 -43.64 10.36
N ASN A 547 11.81 -42.59 10.16
CA ASN A 547 12.78 -42.09 11.14
C ASN A 547 12.97 -40.58 11.14
N GLY A 548 13.53 -40.03 12.22
CA GLY A 548 13.81 -38.61 12.36
C GLY A 548 12.54 -37.76 12.48
N VAL A 549 11.56 -38.22 13.26
CA VAL A 549 10.29 -37.49 13.48
C VAL A 549 10.13 -37.20 14.96
N SER A 550 9.77 -35.97 15.32
CA SER A 550 9.59 -35.55 16.71
C SER A 550 8.30 -34.74 16.91
N PHE A 551 7.62 -35.03 18.02
CA PHE A 551 6.51 -34.25 18.56
C PHE A 551 6.89 -33.81 19.97
N LEU A 552 7.12 -32.52 20.13
CA LEU A 552 7.61 -31.89 21.36
C LEU A 552 6.60 -30.87 21.89
N ASN A 553 6.15 -31.03 23.13
CA ASN A 553 5.29 -30.05 23.83
C ASN A 553 3.97 -29.71 23.12
N ASN A 554 3.44 -30.60 22.28
CA ASN A 554 2.18 -30.36 21.58
C ASN A 554 0.98 -30.71 22.46
N THR A 555 -0.15 -30.06 22.20
CA THR A 555 -1.46 -30.54 22.64
C THR A 555 -2.11 -31.26 21.46
N ILE A 556 -2.46 -32.54 21.64
CA ILE A 556 -3.09 -33.36 20.60
C ILE A 556 -4.41 -33.86 21.15
N ASN A 557 -5.52 -33.41 20.57
CA ASN A 557 -6.87 -33.71 21.00
C ASN A 557 -7.67 -34.37 19.88
N SER A 558 -7.76 -35.70 19.90
CA SER A 558 -8.61 -36.48 19.01
C SER A 558 -9.94 -36.82 19.69
N THR A 559 -11.03 -36.25 19.16
CA THR A 559 -12.37 -36.30 19.77
C THR A 559 -13.18 -37.55 19.40
N GLY A 560 -12.72 -38.35 18.44
CA GLY A 560 -13.43 -39.54 17.97
C GLY A 560 -12.58 -40.77 17.65
N GLY A 561 -11.24 -40.64 17.52
CA GLY A 561 -10.35 -41.76 17.27
C GLY A 561 -9.03 -41.66 18.00
N ASP A 562 -7.95 -42.11 17.37
CA ASP A 562 -6.65 -42.29 18.03
C ASP A 562 -5.85 -40.98 18.10
N GLY A 563 -4.99 -40.85 19.11
CA GLY A 563 -4.06 -39.72 19.22
C GLY A 563 -3.01 -39.80 18.12
N PHE A 564 -2.31 -40.93 18.04
CA PHE A 564 -1.46 -41.33 16.93
C PHE A 564 -1.88 -42.69 16.40
N TYR A 565 -1.96 -42.80 15.09
CA TYR A 565 -2.26 -44.04 14.39
C TYR A 565 -1.18 -44.36 13.36
N PHE A 566 -0.62 -45.56 13.43
CA PHE A 566 0.43 -46.06 12.54
C PHE A 566 -0.05 -47.30 11.79
N CYS A 567 0.07 -47.30 10.47
CA CYS A 567 -0.41 -48.39 9.61
C CYS A 567 0.55 -48.72 8.47
N SER A 568 0.36 -49.90 7.85
CA SER A 568 1.01 -50.30 6.60
C SER A 568 -0.03 -50.89 5.63
N TYR A 569 -0.70 -50.06 4.82
CA TYR A 569 -1.86 -50.49 4.02
C TYR A 569 -1.52 -51.29 2.74
N HIS A 570 -0.28 -51.22 2.27
CA HIS A 570 0.04 -51.71 0.92
C HIS A 570 0.65 -53.13 0.94
N TYR A 571 -0.22 -54.12 0.67
CA TYR A 571 0.08 -55.57 0.71
C TYR A 571 1.30 -56.02 -0.12
N GLU A 572 1.67 -55.26 -1.16
CA GLU A 572 2.74 -55.59 -2.11
C GLU A 572 4.16 -55.23 -1.61
N PHE A 573 4.28 -54.46 -0.53
CA PHE A 573 5.56 -53.89 -0.08
C PHE A 573 6.19 -54.61 1.14
N PRO A 574 7.53 -54.57 1.34
CA PRO A 574 8.24 -55.10 2.53
C PRO A 574 7.75 -54.54 3.88
N VAL A 575 8.26 -55.10 4.98
CA VAL A 575 7.95 -54.67 6.36
C VAL A 575 8.48 -53.25 6.64
N SER A 576 7.72 -52.44 7.38
CA SER A 576 8.07 -51.05 7.68
C SER A 576 8.55 -50.92 9.12
N ASN A 577 9.72 -50.32 9.36
CA ASN A 577 10.18 -50.06 10.73
C ASN A 577 9.93 -48.60 11.12
N ILE A 578 9.71 -48.35 12.40
CA ILE A 578 9.61 -47.01 12.97
C ILE A 578 10.74 -46.88 13.98
N THR A 579 11.69 -45.98 13.72
CA THR A 579 12.91 -45.83 14.55
C THR A 579 13.22 -44.34 14.69
N ASP A 580 13.80 -43.88 15.80
CA ASP A 580 14.12 -42.44 15.98
C ASP A 580 12.87 -41.54 15.84
N PHE A 581 11.76 -42.01 16.41
CA PHE A 581 10.51 -41.27 16.56
C PHE A 581 10.38 -40.84 18.03
N ILE A 582 10.33 -39.53 18.28
CA ILE A 582 10.34 -38.94 19.63
C ILE A 582 9.00 -38.28 19.93
N ILE A 583 8.35 -38.67 21.02
CA ILE A 583 7.13 -38.04 21.53
C ILE A 583 7.41 -37.63 22.97
N ARG A 584 7.62 -36.32 23.20
CA ARG A 584 8.00 -35.80 24.52
C ARG A 584 7.28 -34.52 24.93
N GLY A 585 6.88 -34.43 26.20
CA GLY A 585 6.26 -33.22 26.76
C GLY A 585 4.83 -32.96 26.25
N ASN A 586 4.21 -33.90 25.53
CA ASN A 586 2.92 -33.67 24.88
C ASN A 586 1.74 -33.98 25.83
N ASN A 587 0.65 -33.23 25.65
CA ASN A 587 -0.65 -33.53 26.23
C ASN A 587 -1.52 -34.21 25.15
N ILE A 588 -1.68 -35.53 25.24
CA ILE A 588 -2.37 -36.37 24.26
C ILE A 588 -3.71 -36.82 24.85
N ILE A 589 -4.80 -36.37 24.26
CA ILE A 589 -6.18 -36.73 24.63
C ILE A 589 -6.79 -37.43 23.43
N ALA A 590 -7.19 -38.68 23.59
CA ALA A 590 -7.75 -39.49 22.51
C ALA A 590 -8.95 -40.31 22.98
N HIS A 591 -10.01 -40.32 22.19
CA HIS A 591 -11.19 -41.15 22.46
C HIS A 591 -10.98 -42.63 22.07
N GLY A 592 -10.03 -42.93 21.20
CA GLY A 592 -9.60 -44.29 20.82
C GLY A 592 -8.39 -44.78 21.63
N VAL A 593 -7.27 -44.97 20.96
CA VAL A 593 -5.96 -45.32 21.54
C VAL A 593 -5.06 -44.09 21.52
N GLY A 594 -4.25 -43.88 22.57
CA GLY A 594 -3.28 -42.78 22.59
C GLY A 594 -2.24 -42.93 21.47
N LEU A 595 -1.62 -44.10 21.40
CA LEU A 595 -0.62 -44.48 20.39
C LEU A 595 -0.91 -45.89 19.85
N ASN A 596 -1.35 -46.01 18.60
CA ASN A 596 -1.78 -47.27 17.99
C ASN A 596 -0.84 -47.75 16.88
N PHE A 597 -0.17 -48.89 17.10
CA PHE A 597 0.73 -49.54 16.15
C PHE A 597 0.19 -50.90 15.69
N ALA A 598 -1.09 -51.19 15.91
CA ALA A 598 -1.65 -52.52 15.69
C ALA A 598 -1.75 -52.93 14.20
N ASP A 599 -1.85 -51.94 13.30
CA ASP A 599 -2.11 -52.14 11.87
C ASP A 599 -0.83 -52.11 11.02
N LEU A 600 0.32 -52.30 11.66
CA LEU A 600 1.60 -52.54 10.98
C LEU A 600 1.70 -53.98 10.44
N LYS A 601 2.50 -54.17 9.39
CA LYS A 601 2.71 -55.49 8.77
C LYS A 601 3.48 -56.44 9.70
N VAL A 602 3.11 -57.72 9.74
CA VAL A 602 3.87 -58.77 10.47
C VAL A 602 5.35 -58.75 10.07
N GLY A 603 6.24 -58.57 11.04
CA GLY A 603 7.70 -58.46 10.84
C GLY A 603 8.25 -57.02 10.91
N SER A 604 7.39 -56.02 11.06
CA SER A 604 7.76 -54.63 11.35
C SER A 604 8.45 -54.48 12.72
N ARG A 605 9.34 -53.50 12.87
CA ARG A 605 10.04 -53.19 14.14
C ARG A 605 9.74 -51.75 14.57
N VAL A 606 9.46 -51.53 15.85
CA VAL A 606 9.13 -50.22 16.41
C VAL A 606 10.08 -49.94 17.57
N ASN A 607 10.90 -48.90 17.41
CA ASN A 607 11.87 -48.38 18.36
C ASN A 607 11.63 -46.86 18.52
N VAL A 608 10.73 -46.51 19.43
CA VAL A 608 10.30 -45.13 19.66
C VAL A 608 10.65 -44.68 21.08
N THR A 609 10.82 -43.36 21.27
CA THR A 609 11.00 -42.75 22.59
C THR A 609 9.78 -41.93 22.94
N VAL A 610 8.96 -42.42 23.86
CA VAL A 610 7.75 -41.77 24.33
C VAL A 610 7.92 -41.50 25.83
N GLU A 611 8.21 -40.25 26.21
CA GLU A 611 8.55 -39.89 27.59
C GLU A 611 7.98 -38.54 27.99
N TYR A 612 7.70 -38.33 29.27
CA TYR A 612 7.22 -37.05 29.81
C TYR A 612 5.93 -36.55 29.15
N ASN A 613 5.02 -37.44 28.77
CA ASN A 613 3.72 -37.07 28.21
C ASN A 613 2.59 -37.29 29.21
N ARG A 614 1.49 -36.54 29.05
CA ARG A 614 0.18 -36.82 29.65
C ARG A 614 -0.70 -37.47 28.60
N ILE A 615 -1.01 -38.76 28.75
CA ILE A 615 -1.75 -39.55 27.78
C ILE A 615 -3.08 -39.99 28.38
N ILE A 616 -4.18 -39.39 27.94
CA ILE A 616 -5.54 -39.71 28.34
C ILE A 616 -6.25 -40.40 27.19
N ALA A 617 -6.33 -41.72 27.28
CA ALA A 617 -7.05 -42.56 26.34
C ALA A 617 -7.56 -43.85 27.01
N PRO A 618 -8.62 -44.49 26.48
CA PRO A 618 -9.03 -45.84 26.89
C PRO A 618 -7.86 -46.83 26.95
N VAL A 619 -7.03 -46.87 25.90
CA VAL A 619 -5.73 -47.58 25.86
C VAL A 619 -4.66 -46.54 25.55
N GLY A 620 -3.62 -46.44 26.37
CA GLY A 620 -2.56 -45.45 26.20
C GLY A 620 -1.65 -45.78 25.02
N VAL A 621 -1.16 -47.02 24.95
CA VAL A 621 -0.34 -47.53 23.85
C VAL A 621 -0.71 -48.97 23.51
N LYS A 622 -0.73 -49.27 22.21
CA LYS A 622 -0.97 -50.62 21.68
C LYS A 622 0.06 -50.96 20.61
N ILE A 623 0.92 -51.94 20.90
CA ILE A 623 1.99 -52.40 20.01
C ILE A 623 2.05 -53.93 20.00
N THR A 624 1.54 -54.56 18.95
CA THR A 624 1.36 -56.02 18.91
C THR A 624 2.47 -56.73 18.13
N ASN A 625 3.42 -57.34 18.83
CA ASN A 625 4.54 -58.13 18.27
C ASN A 625 5.60 -57.33 17.47
N PHE A 626 5.58 -55.99 17.54
CA PHE A 626 6.50 -55.13 16.78
C PHE A 626 7.56 -54.43 17.64
N ASN A 627 7.45 -54.48 18.97
CA ASN A 627 8.36 -53.74 19.85
C ASN A 627 9.81 -54.19 19.72
N ASP A 628 10.69 -53.22 19.51
CA ASP A 628 12.13 -53.39 19.32
C ASP A 628 12.88 -52.34 20.15
N ASN A 629 12.84 -52.50 21.47
CA ASN A 629 13.52 -51.64 22.43
C ASN A 629 13.00 -50.19 22.51
N SER A 630 11.69 -49.99 22.38
CA SER A 630 11.06 -48.69 22.63
C SER A 630 11.07 -48.29 24.12
N SER A 631 11.19 -46.98 24.41
CA SER A 631 11.04 -46.40 25.76
C SER A 631 9.65 -45.80 25.94
N PHE A 632 8.97 -46.18 27.02
CA PHE A 632 7.67 -45.65 27.45
C PHE A 632 7.70 -45.17 28.91
N ASN A 633 8.89 -44.81 29.41
CA ASN A 633 9.08 -44.36 30.78
C ASN A 633 8.65 -42.90 30.98
N PHE A 634 8.45 -42.50 32.23
CA PHE A 634 8.16 -41.13 32.65
C PHE A 634 6.89 -40.54 32.02
N ASN A 635 5.88 -41.35 31.70
CA ASN A 635 4.58 -40.85 31.23
C ASN A 635 3.52 -40.93 32.34
N TRP A 636 2.56 -40.01 32.30
CA TRP A 636 1.29 -40.12 33.02
C TRP A 636 0.23 -40.70 32.10
N TRP A 637 -0.32 -41.87 32.43
CA TRP A 637 -1.29 -42.60 31.60
C TRP A 637 -2.76 -42.32 31.96
N GLY A 638 -3.01 -41.22 32.68
CA GLY A 638 -4.33 -40.84 33.18
C GLY A 638 -4.82 -41.66 34.38
N VAL A 639 -4.12 -42.73 34.75
CA VAL A 639 -4.46 -43.65 35.86
C VAL A 639 -3.21 -44.22 36.55
N ASN A 640 -3.32 -44.59 37.83
CA ASN A 640 -2.24 -45.28 38.55
C ASN A 640 -2.05 -46.74 38.12
N ASN A 641 -3.15 -47.49 38.02
CA ASN A 641 -3.10 -48.87 37.55
C ASN A 641 -3.12 -48.88 36.02
N ILE A 642 -1.95 -49.02 35.43
CA ILE A 642 -1.76 -49.03 33.97
C ILE A 642 -2.05 -50.39 33.31
N THR A 643 -2.58 -51.36 34.07
CA THR A 643 -2.99 -52.66 33.49
C THR A 643 -4.02 -52.43 32.38
N GLY A 644 -3.70 -52.90 31.17
CA GLY A 644 -4.54 -52.69 30.00
C GLY A 644 -4.39 -51.33 29.31
N LYS A 645 -3.65 -50.38 29.90
CA LYS A 645 -3.28 -49.11 29.25
C LYS A 645 -2.07 -49.24 28.34
N VAL A 646 -1.15 -50.13 28.70
CA VAL A 646 0.14 -50.33 28.04
C VAL A 646 0.17 -51.76 27.51
N LEU A 647 -0.09 -51.95 26.21
CA LEU A 647 -0.24 -53.28 25.60
C LEU A 647 0.91 -53.60 24.66
N GLY A 648 1.71 -54.63 25.00
CA GLY A 648 2.80 -55.16 24.16
C GLY A 648 4.14 -54.44 24.30
N VAL A 649 4.24 -53.53 25.27
CA VAL A 649 5.46 -52.90 25.79
C VAL A 649 5.42 -52.93 27.31
N ASP A 650 6.60 -52.81 27.91
CA ASP A 650 6.77 -52.64 29.35
C ASP A 650 7.20 -51.20 29.66
N THR A 651 6.82 -50.70 30.83
CA THR A 651 7.30 -49.43 31.37
C THR A 651 7.82 -49.66 32.79
N LEU A 652 9.06 -49.25 33.04
CA LEU A 652 9.72 -49.45 34.34
C LEU A 652 9.30 -48.33 35.30
N ASN A 653 9.36 -47.08 34.83
CA ASN A 653 9.04 -45.90 35.60
C ASN A 653 7.92 -45.14 34.91
N HIS A 654 6.78 -44.93 35.57
CA HIS A 654 5.70 -44.07 35.11
C HIS A 654 5.17 -43.24 36.28
N TYR A 655 4.58 -42.09 35.98
CA TYR A 655 4.00 -41.25 37.01
C TYR A 655 2.71 -41.87 37.54
N ILE A 656 2.51 -41.76 38.85
CA ILE A 656 1.30 -42.12 39.57
C ILE A 656 0.90 -40.98 40.50
N LEU A 657 -0.40 -40.74 40.65
CA LEU A 657 -0.93 -39.90 41.71
C LEU A 657 -0.81 -40.69 43.02
N ASN A 658 0.22 -40.40 43.81
CA ASN A 658 0.44 -41.02 45.10
C ASN A 658 1.04 -39.98 46.04
N ILE A 659 0.32 -39.70 47.13
CA ILE A 659 0.67 -38.69 48.11
C ILE A 659 1.82 -39.24 48.96
N THR A 660 3.03 -38.79 48.66
CA THR A 660 4.24 -39.13 49.41
C THR A 660 4.67 -37.95 50.28
N ASN A 661 4.78 -38.16 51.59
CA ASN A 661 5.29 -37.14 52.50
C ASN A 661 6.81 -36.98 52.31
N THR A 662 7.28 -35.74 52.15
CA THR A 662 8.72 -35.41 52.07
C THR A 662 9.32 -35.12 53.44
N THR A 663 8.46 -34.82 54.42
CA THR A 663 8.79 -34.66 55.84
C THR A 663 8.28 -35.85 56.65
N SER A 664 9.00 -36.27 57.69
CA SER A 664 8.53 -37.35 58.58
C SER A 664 7.17 -37.01 59.20
N LEU A 665 6.25 -37.99 59.23
CA LEU A 665 4.96 -37.87 59.92
C LEU A 665 5.06 -38.30 61.39
N ASP A 666 6.21 -38.83 61.83
CA ASP A 666 6.45 -39.20 63.23
C ASP A 666 6.76 -37.97 64.08
N GLY A 667 6.06 -37.83 65.21
CA GLY A 667 6.28 -36.72 66.16
C GLY A 667 5.82 -35.35 65.65
N VAL A 668 5.00 -35.32 64.59
CA VAL A 668 4.35 -34.09 64.11
C VAL A 668 3.46 -33.56 65.23
N HIS A 669 3.71 -32.32 65.64
CA HIS A 669 2.93 -31.60 66.65
C HIS A 669 1.99 -30.61 65.96
N PRO A 670 0.93 -30.15 66.63
CA PRO A 670 0.06 -29.11 66.10
C PRO A 670 0.86 -27.84 65.77
N GLY A 671 0.75 -27.31 64.54
CA GLY A 671 1.54 -26.19 64.03
C GLY A 671 2.79 -26.58 63.23
N GLY A 672 3.14 -27.86 63.14
CA GLY A 672 4.26 -28.34 62.33
C GLY A 672 3.97 -28.29 60.83
N ASN A 673 4.96 -27.89 60.02
CA ASN A 673 4.85 -27.92 58.56
C ASN A 673 5.06 -29.34 58.03
N VAL A 674 4.15 -29.77 57.17
CA VAL A 674 4.19 -31.04 56.44
C VAL A 674 4.17 -30.74 54.94
N SER A 675 4.94 -31.51 54.17
CA SER A 675 5.08 -31.33 52.72
C SER A 675 4.85 -32.66 52.02
N PHE A 676 4.14 -32.61 50.89
CA PHE A 676 3.67 -33.78 50.16
C PHE A 676 3.97 -33.62 48.66
N MET A 677 4.67 -34.59 48.09
CA MET A 677 4.72 -34.81 46.64
C MET A 677 3.41 -35.51 46.23
N LEU A 678 2.74 -35.01 45.21
CA LEU A 678 1.43 -35.51 44.79
C LEU A 678 1.53 -36.43 43.58
N LEU A 679 2.45 -36.13 42.66
CA LEU A 679 2.72 -36.91 41.46
C LEU A 679 4.15 -37.44 41.54
N VAL A 680 4.29 -38.75 41.56
CA VAL A 680 5.58 -39.42 41.81
C VAL A 680 5.77 -40.60 40.86
N LEU A 681 7.00 -41.08 40.71
CA LEU A 681 7.29 -42.30 39.97
C LEU A 681 6.84 -43.53 40.76
N ASN A 682 6.23 -44.50 40.08
CA ASN A 682 5.73 -45.75 40.68
C ASN A 682 6.80 -46.60 41.40
N THR A 683 8.08 -46.43 41.06
CA THR A 683 9.19 -47.23 41.61
C THR A 683 9.91 -46.56 42.76
N THR A 684 10.21 -45.27 42.65
CA THR A 684 11.00 -44.51 43.63
C THR A 684 10.15 -43.70 44.59
N LEU A 685 8.89 -43.42 44.24
CA LEU A 685 8.00 -42.50 44.94
C LEU A 685 8.57 -41.07 45.08
N SER A 686 9.47 -40.68 44.17
CA SER A 686 9.99 -39.31 44.01
C SER A 686 9.31 -38.58 42.84
N ASN A 687 9.33 -37.25 42.84
CA ASN A 687 8.84 -36.41 41.74
C ASN A 687 9.93 -36.09 40.69
N ASP A 688 10.92 -36.97 40.50
CA ASP A 688 12.04 -36.70 39.59
C ASP A 688 11.55 -36.58 38.13
N GLY A 689 11.96 -35.51 37.43
CA GLY A 689 11.67 -35.29 36.01
C GLY A 689 10.28 -34.74 35.69
N VAL A 690 9.49 -34.35 36.70
CA VAL A 690 8.15 -33.77 36.49
C VAL A 690 8.18 -32.43 35.78
N GLU A 691 9.31 -31.72 35.81
CA GLU A 691 9.54 -30.46 35.10
C GLU A 691 9.50 -30.59 33.56
N PHE A 692 9.64 -31.81 33.02
CA PHE A 692 9.56 -32.08 31.58
C PHE A 692 8.15 -32.48 31.11
N LEU A 693 7.19 -32.62 32.02
CA LEU A 693 5.79 -32.93 31.68
C LEU A 693 5.09 -31.73 31.00
N PRO A 694 4.02 -31.97 30.22
CA PRO A 694 3.13 -30.89 29.79
C PRO A 694 2.51 -30.17 31.00
N ASP A 695 1.98 -28.98 30.76
CA ASP A 695 1.31 -28.20 31.82
C ASP A 695 -0.07 -28.81 32.15
N PHE A 696 -0.27 -29.16 33.42
CA PHE A 696 -1.56 -29.59 33.97
C PHE A 696 -1.56 -29.45 35.50
N VAL A 697 -2.74 -29.55 36.11
CA VAL A 697 -2.93 -29.35 37.55
C VAL A 697 -3.45 -30.60 38.26
N VAL A 698 -2.88 -30.90 39.43
CA VAL A 698 -3.44 -31.81 40.42
C VAL A 698 -4.31 -30.99 41.37
N ASN A 699 -5.56 -31.39 41.58
CA ASN A 699 -6.48 -30.72 42.52
C ASN A 699 -6.61 -31.55 43.79
N GLY A 700 -6.76 -30.95 44.97
CA GLY A 700 -6.90 -31.71 46.21
C GLY A 700 -7.61 -30.96 47.33
N THR A 701 -7.71 -31.61 48.49
CA THR A 701 -8.19 -31.04 49.74
C THR A 701 -7.32 -31.43 50.93
N PHE A 702 -6.98 -30.50 51.82
CA PHE A 702 -6.37 -30.79 53.11
C PHE A 702 -7.36 -30.43 54.23
N ASN A 703 -7.78 -31.41 55.03
CA ASN A 703 -8.85 -31.28 56.02
C ASN A 703 -10.15 -30.66 55.48
N GLY A 704 -10.43 -30.84 54.18
CA GLY A 704 -11.58 -30.28 53.48
C GLY A 704 -11.32 -28.98 52.71
N ASP A 705 -10.19 -28.29 52.95
CA ASP A 705 -9.82 -27.06 52.25
C ASP A 705 -9.18 -27.37 50.91
N LYS A 706 -9.72 -26.81 49.82
CA LYS A 706 -9.26 -27.07 48.45
C LYS A 706 -7.89 -26.46 48.17
N PHE A 707 -7.08 -27.16 47.40
CA PHE A 707 -5.83 -26.66 46.82
C PHE A 707 -5.64 -27.23 45.40
N ASN A 708 -4.66 -26.69 44.67
CA ASN A 708 -4.11 -27.32 43.47
C ASN A 708 -2.58 -27.19 43.47
N SER A 709 -1.93 -27.95 42.59
CA SER A 709 -0.48 -27.94 42.39
C SER A 709 -0.18 -28.31 40.94
N SER A 710 0.66 -27.52 40.26
CA SER A 710 0.99 -27.70 38.85
C SER A 710 2.44 -28.15 38.66
N ARG A 711 2.88 -28.23 37.40
CA ARG A 711 4.30 -28.42 37.05
C ARG A 711 5.20 -27.32 37.65
N ASP A 712 4.74 -26.07 37.69
CA ASP A 712 5.53 -24.94 38.20
C ASP A 712 5.75 -25.07 39.72
N ASP A 713 4.82 -25.72 40.43
CA ASP A 713 4.93 -26.08 41.84
C ASP A 713 5.69 -27.41 42.06
N GLY A 714 6.16 -28.06 40.99
CA GLY A 714 6.79 -29.39 41.03
C GLY A 714 5.84 -30.51 41.48
N PHE A 715 4.52 -30.29 41.38
CA PHE A 715 3.47 -31.14 41.94
C PHE A 715 3.62 -31.39 43.45
N VAL A 716 4.10 -30.38 44.19
CA VAL A 716 4.25 -30.39 45.66
C VAL A 716 3.19 -29.53 46.32
N TYR A 717 2.66 -30.00 47.46
CA TYR A 717 1.79 -29.24 48.34
C TYR A 717 2.36 -29.16 49.76
N ASN A 718 2.33 -27.97 50.34
CA ASN A 718 2.80 -27.69 51.70
C ASN A 718 1.61 -27.28 52.58
N ALA A 719 1.52 -27.86 53.79
CA ALA A 719 0.46 -27.57 54.75
C ALA A 719 0.97 -27.55 56.18
N THR A 720 0.15 -27.03 57.09
CA THR A 720 0.45 -27.02 58.54
C THR A 720 -0.51 -27.97 59.26
N ALA A 721 0.04 -28.92 60.04
CA ALA A 721 -0.76 -29.92 60.74
C ALA A 721 -1.49 -29.34 61.97
N THR A 722 -2.69 -29.85 62.25
CA THR A 722 -3.52 -29.52 63.42
C THR A 722 -3.62 -30.70 64.38
N THR A 723 -4.21 -30.50 65.56
CA THR A 723 -4.38 -31.56 66.57
C THR A 723 -5.44 -32.56 66.14
N GLY A 724 -5.19 -33.86 66.37
CA GLY A 724 -6.11 -34.93 66.03
C GLY A 724 -5.73 -35.65 64.74
N THR A 725 -6.74 -36.17 64.04
CA THR A 725 -6.57 -36.90 62.78
C THR A 725 -6.58 -35.91 61.62
N GLN A 726 -5.48 -35.88 60.86
CA GLN A 726 -5.29 -35.04 59.69
C GLN A 726 -5.55 -35.85 58.42
N THR A 727 -6.24 -35.28 57.43
CA THR A 727 -6.59 -35.96 56.17
C THR A 727 -6.22 -35.10 54.97
N LEU A 728 -5.33 -35.59 54.11
CA LEU A 728 -5.00 -35.01 52.80
C LEU A 728 -5.60 -35.88 51.69
N ALA A 729 -6.24 -35.28 50.70
CA ALA A 729 -6.70 -35.96 49.50
C ALA A 729 -6.28 -35.20 48.24
N ALA A 730 -5.93 -35.91 47.17
CA ALA A 730 -5.57 -35.35 45.88
C ALA A 730 -6.30 -36.09 44.75
N THR A 731 -6.50 -35.40 43.64
CA THR A 731 -7.22 -35.85 42.45
C THR A 731 -6.53 -35.35 41.19
N LEU A 732 -6.32 -36.25 40.25
CA LEU A 732 -5.81 -35.96 38.91
C LEU A 732 -6.54 -36.88 37.93
N ASP A 733 -7.20 -36.28 36.94
CA ASP A 733 -8.06 -37.00 36.00
C ASP A 733 -9.10 -37.86 36.74
N ASN A 734 -9.04 -39.18 36.56
CA ASN A 734 -9.97 -40.12 37.19
C ASN A 734 -9.35 -40.86 38.40
N VAL A 735 -8.24 -40.35 38.96
CA VAL A 735 -7.58 -40.93 40.13
C VAL A 735 -7.75 -40.03 41.33
N ASN A 736 -7.99 -40.64 42.48
CA ASN A 736 -7.88 -40.00 43.77
C ASN A 736 -6.91 -40.77 44.67
N ASP A 737 -6.30 -40.07 45.61
CA ASP A 737 -5.50 -40.66 46.67
C ASP A 737 -5.71 -39.89 47.98
N ASN A 738 -5.49 -40.54 49.13
CA ASN A 738 -5.55 -39.88 50.42
C ASN A 738 -4.54 -40.45 51.44
N VAL A 739 -4.07 -39.57 52.34
CA VAL A 739 -3.22 -39.92 53.49
C VAL A 739 -3.85 -39.38 54.76
N VAL A 740 -3.84 -40.22 55.80
CA VAL A 740 -4.33 -39.89 57.14
C VAL A 740 -3.23 -40.11 58.17
N PHE A 741 -3.00 -39.13 59.06
CA PHE A 741 -2.04 -39.26 60.17
C PHE A 741 -2.57 -38.64 61.46
N ASN A 742 -2.06 -39.12 62.61
CA ASN A 742 -2.51 -38.72 63.94
C ASN A 742 -1.42 -37.97 64.70
N VAL A 743 -1.83 -36.93 65.41
CA VAL A 743 -0.96 -36.12 66.28
C VAL A 743 -1.29 -36.43 67.75
N GLN A 744 -0.42 -37.15 68.50
CA GLN A 744 -0.58 -37.51 69.94
C GLN A 744 -0.27 -36.33 70.89
N LEU A 745 -0.92 -36.31 72.07
CA LEU A 745 -0.73 -35.26 73.07
C LEU A 745 0.48 -35.55 73.98
N ALA A 746 1.44 -34.63 74.00
CA ALA A 746 2.19 -34.38 75.23
C ALA A 746 1.19 -34.08 76.36
N THR A 747 1.45 -34.46 77.64
CA THR A 747 0.94 -33.57 78.69
C THR A 747 1.82 -32.38 78.53
N ASN A 748 1.20 -31.35 78.03
CA ASN A 748 1.67 -30.04 78.24
C ASN A 748 0.82 -29.51 79.35
N SER A 749 1.43 -28.71 80.20
CA SER A 749 0.66 -27.57 80.62
C SER A 749 0.48 -26.72 79.37
N THR A 750 -0.75 -26.48 78.96
CA THR A 750 -0.96 -25.25 78.21
C THR A 750 -0.41 -24.11 79.07
N ILE A 751 0.33 -23.19 78.47
CA ILE A 751 0.58 -21.90 79.11
C ILE A 751 -0.32 -20.96 78.35
N ILE A 752 -1.53 -20.84 78.87
CA ILE A 752 -2.51 -19.89 78.40
C ILE A 752 -2.16 -18.56 79.01
N VAL A 753 -1.37 -17.80 78.27
CA VAL A 753 -1.17 -16.40 78.53
C VAL A 753 -2.37 -15.71 77.87
N ASN A 754 -3.25 -15.11 78.66
CA ASN A 754 -4.50 -14.56 78.16
C ASN A 754 -4.71 -13.13 78.65
N PRO A 755 -4.73 -12.14 77.75
CA PRO A 755 -4.49 -12.25 76.30
C PRO A 755 -3.01 -12.54 75.92
N ASP A 756 -2.75 -13.33 74.88
CA ASP A 756 -1.42 -13.50 74.24
C ASP A 756 -1.62 -13.79 72.74
N PRO A 757 -1.08 -12.97 71.83
CA PRO A 757 -0.36 -11.74 72.14
C PRO A 757 -1.24 -10.71 72.82
N VAL A 758 -0.63 -9.92 73.68
CA VAL A 758 -1.31 -8.84 74.39
C VAL A 758 -0.72 -7.54 73.93
N SER A 759 -1.58 -6.61 73.52
CA SER A 759 -1.14 -5.28 73.21
C SER A 759 -0.46 -4.64 74.41
N ILE A 760 0.66 -3.96 74.17
CA ILE A 760 1.37 -3.21 75.21
C ILE A 760 0.41 -2.34 76.05
N GLY A 761 0.54 -2.43 77.38
CA GLY A 761 -0.26 -1.68 78.36
C GLY A 761 -1.44 -2.46 78.96
N ASN A 762 -1.76 -3.65 78.44
CA ASN A 762 -2.83 -4.51 78.97
C ASN A 762 -2.30 -5.56 79.97
N ASN A 763 -3.16 -6.01 80.89
CA ASN A 763 -2.87 -7.11 81.81
C ASN A 763 -3.01 -8.45 81.08
N VAL A 764 -2.21 -9.42 81.52
CA VAL A 764 -2.24 -10.77 81.02
C VAL A 764 -2.27 -11.79 82.16
N THR A 765 -3.25 -12.70 82.10
CA THR A 765 -3.37 -13.85 82.98
C THR A 765 -2.64 -15.03 82.36
N ILE A 766 -1.51 -15.40 82.92
CA ILE A 766 -0.72 -16.57 82.60
C ILE A 766 -1.28 -17.73 83.41
N SER A 767 -2.16 -18.47 82.79
CA SER A 767 -2.76 -19.67 83.32
C SER A 767 -2.34 -20.87 82.51
N GLY A 768 -2.72 -22.03 82.96
CA GLY A 768 -2.51 -23.22 82.20
C GLY A 768 -3.42 -24.30 82.69
N GLN A 769 -3.88 -25.05 81.74
CA GLN A 769 -4.59 -26.27 81.95
C GLN A 769 -3.63 -27.37 81.53
N LEU A 770 -3.24 -28.19 82.50
CA LEU A 770 -2.60 -29.44 82.19
C LEU A 770 -3.61 -30.32 81.46
N ASP A 771 -3.22 -30.79 80.28
CA ASP A 771 -4.00 -31.80 79.57
C ASP A 771 -3.62 -33.18 80.09
N ASN A 772 -4.63 -34.00 80.32
CA ASN A 772 -4.49 -35.32 80.92
C ASN A 772 -3.65 -35.31 82.22
N PHE A 773 -4.11 -34.51 83.17
CA PHE A 773 -3.41 -34.07 84.39
C PHE A 773 -3.51 -35.03 85.58
N THR A 774 -4.22 -36.15 85.43
CA THR A 774 -4.51 -37.08 86.52
C THR A 774 -3.19 -37.61 87.12
N GLY A 775 -2.81 -37.10 88.29
CA GLY A 775 -1.55 -37.43 88.98
C GLY A 775 -0.49 -36.31 89.05
N ILE A 776 -0.76 -35.09 88.56
CA ILE A 776 0.17 -33.93 88.58
C ILE A 776 -0.31 -32.86 89.59
N ALA A 777 0.50 -32.51 90.59
CA ALA A 777 0.09 -31.64 91.72
C ALA A 777 0.53 -30.15 91.63
N SER A 778 1.54 -29.81 90.85
CA SER A 778 2.06 -28.43 90.69
C SER A 778 2.95 -28.29 89.46
N VAL A 779 3.11 -27.07 88.95
CA VAL A 779 4.06 -26.71 87.86
C VAL A 779 4.92 -25.51 88.27
N ASN A 780 6.07 -25.29 87.64
CA ASN A 780 6.96 -24.13 87.91
C ASN A 780 6.81 -23.08 86.81
N VAL A 781 6.52 -21.80 87.10
CA VAL A 781 6.28 -20.70 86.13
C VAL A 781 7.35 -19.59 86.27
N THR A 782 7.96 -19.12 85.18
CA THR A 782 9.05 -18.12 85.17
C THR A 782 8.78 -17.00 84.16
N ILE A 783 8.78 -15.72 84.55
CA ILE A 783 8.48 -14.59 83.65
C ILE A 783 9.52 -13.48 83.86
N ASP A 784 10.12 -12.96 82.77
CA ASP A 784 11.16 -11.91 82.76
C ASP A 784 12.36 -12.20 83.70
N GLY A 785 12.75 -13.48 83.80
CA GLY A 785 13.90 -13.94 84.58
C GLY A 785 13.60 -14.37 86.03
N ILE A 786 12.35 -14.34 86.49
CA ILE A 786 11.95 -14.66 87.88
C ILE A 786 11.03 -15.89 87.92
N THR A 787 11.41 -16.97 88.64
CA THR A 787 10.68 -18.26 88.73
C THR A 787 9.90 -18.45 90.03
N GLN A 788 8.67 -18.98 89.95
CA GLN A 788 7.81 -19.32 91.10
C GLN A 788 7.06 -20.65 90.88
N SER A 789 6.78 -21.39 91.97
CA SER A 789 5.99 -22.62 91.93
C SER A 789 4.50 -22.31 92.07
N VAL A 790 3.68 -22.86 91.18
CA VAL A 790 2.23 -22.60 91.11
C VAL A 790 1.45 -23.91 91.26
N SER A 791 0.54 -23.94 92.23
CA SER A 791 -0.26 -25.12 92.54
C SER A 791 -1.27 -25.45 91.44
N VAL A 792 -1.42 -26.73 91.11
CA VAL A 792 -2.41 -27.23 90.16
C VAL A 792 -3.66 -27.68 90.92
N ASN A 793 -4.83 -27.27 90.46
CA ASN A 793 -6.10 -27.56 91.11
C ASN A 793 -6.65 -28.95 90.71
N GLY A 794 -7.72 -29.40 91.38
CA GLY A 794 -8.34 -30.72 91.18
C GLY A 794 -8.93 -30.98 89.79
N THR A 795 -8.90 -30.00 88.89
CA THR A 795 -9.29 -30.13 87.48
C THR A 795 -8.11 -29.93 86.53
N GLY A 796 -6.86 -29.86 87.01
CA GLY A 796 -5.64 -29.74 86.20
C GLY A 796 -5.21 -28.31 85.88
N GLY A 797 -5.92 -27.30 86.37
CA GLY A 797 -5.67 -25.88 86.05
C GLY A 797 -4.77 -25.17 87.06
N TRP A 798 -4.04 -24.15 86.62
CA TRP A 798 -3.21 -23.24 87.44
C TRP A 798 -3.22 -21.83 86.83
N SER A 799 -2.93 -20.77 87.61
CA SER A 799 -2.96 -19.38 87.09
C SER A 799 -2.09 -18.38 87.86
N PHE A 800 -1.64 -17.34 87.14
CA PHE A 800 -0.76 -16.25 87.58
C PHE A 800 -1.05 -14.96 86.76
N ASN A 801 -1.05 -13.76 87.33
CA ASN A 801 -1.36 -12.50 86.61
C ASN A 801 -0.11 -11.60 86.44
N TYR A 802 0.06 -10.98 85.27
CA TYR A 802 1.20 -10.13 84.89
C TYR A 802 0.74 -8.90 84.07
N THR A 803 1.37 -7.73 84.20
CA THR A 803 1.01 -6.50 83.44
C THR A 803 2.10 -6.14 82.44
N THR A 804 1.76 -5.91 81.17
CA THR A 804 2.74 -5.72 80.09
C THR A 804 3.26 -4.29 79.97
N ASN A 805 4.57 -4.11 79.84
CA ASN A 805 5.21 -2.78 79.86
C ASN A 805 6.31 -2.56 78.80
N LYS A 806 6.61 -3.55 77.96
CA LYS A 806 7.57 -3.46 76.85
C LYS A 806 7.12 -4.37 75.70
N THR A 807 7.20 -3.90 74.45
CA THR A 807 6.85 -4.71 73.27
C THR A 807 7.94 -5.71 72.92
N GLY A 808 7.55 -6.76 72.22
CA GLY A 808 8.43 -7.87 71.87
C GLY A 808 8.20 -9.05 72.80
N ASN A 809 9.01 -10.08 72.60
CA ASN A 809 8.70 -11.39 73.12
C ASN A 809 9.13 -11.52 74.59
N ILE A 810 8.16 -11.61 75.51
CA ILE A 810 8.43 -11.81 76.94
C ILE A 810 8.34 -13.30 77.23
N THR A 811 9.48 -13.94 77.52
CA THR A 811 9.53 -15.37 77.77
C THR A 811 8.90 -15.75 79.11
N VAL A 812 8.00 -16.73 79.04
CA VAL A 812 7.27 -17.36 80.14
C VAL A 812 7.54 -18.86 80.15
N ILE A 813 8.36 -19.34 81.09
CA ILE A 813 8.73 -20.76 81.17
C ILE A 813 7.92 -21.46 82.25
N VAL A 814 7.04 -22.37 81.83
CA VAL A 814 6.34 -23.34 82.67
C VAL A 814 6.84 -24.76 82.47
N SER A 815 7.34 -25.39 83.52
CA SER A 815 7.94 -26.73 83.41
C SER A 815 7.39 -27.76 84.39
N PHE A 816 7.42 -29.01 83.95
CA PHE A 816 7.09 -30.22 84.68
C PHE A 816 7.95 -31.41 84.19
N SER A 817 8.49 -32.20 85.11
CA SER A 817 9.57 -33.15 84.85
C SER A 817 9.17 -34.47 84.15
N GLY A 818 7.89 -34.73 83.86
CA GLY A 818 7.36 -35.91 83.14
C GLY A 818 6.89 -37.10 84.00
N ASN A 819 6.11 -38.04 83.42
CA ASN A 819 5.68 -39.31 84.05
C ASN A 819 5.31 -40.44 83.05
N GLU A 820 4.77 -41.57 83.55
CA GLU A 820 4.48 -42.81 82.78
C GLU A 820 3.38 -42.66 81.70
N ASN A 821 2.56 -41.60 81.72
CA ASN A 821 1.47 -41.36 80.76
C ASN A 821 1.74 -40.17 79.82
N PHE A 822 2.71 -39.32 80.16
CA PHE A 822 3.06 -38.11 79.42
C PHE A 822 4.54 -37.79 79.48
N THR A 823 5.10 -37.43 78.35
CA THR A 823 6.51 -37.00 78.25
C THR A 823 6.79 -35.79 79.15
N ALA A 824 8.04 -35.67 79.65
CA ALA A 824 8.49 -34.47 80.35
C ALA A 824 8.28 -33.23 79.49
N PHE A 825 7.85 -32.13 80.10
CA PHE A 825 7.64 -30.89 79.37
C PHE A 825 8.29 -29.71 80.08
N SER A 826 9.03 -28.93 79.32
CA SER A 826 9.40 -27.59 79.72
C SER A 826 8.85 -26.68 78.66
N ASN A 827 7.69 -26.11 78.95
CA ASN A 827 7.04 -25.22 78.03
C ASN A 827 7.60 -23.86 78.34
N SER A 828 8.46 -23.35 77.50
CA SER A 828 8.54 -21.90 77.38
C SER A 828 7.46 -21.52 76.41
N THR A 829 6.45 -20.80 76.88
CA THR A 829 5.84 -19.87 75.97
C THR A 829 6.60 -18.56 76.11
N SER A 830 6.27 -17.64 75.26
CA SER A 830 6.65 -16.26 75.40
C SER A 830 5.44 -15.55 74.87
N PHE A 831 4.86 -14.68 75.68
CA PHE A 831 3.80 -13.89 75.10
C PHE A 831 4.44 -12.73 74.39
N GLU A 832 4.02 -12.56 73.16
CA GLU A 832 4.42 -11.40 72.43
C GLU A 832 3.58 -10.26 72.97
N VAL A 833 4.27 -9.29 73.56
CA VAL A 833 3.63 -8.01 73.79
C VAL A 833 3.59 -7.34 72.44
N LEU A 834 2.48 -7.57 71.76
CA LEU A 834 2.31 -7.07 70.43
C LEU A 834 2.21 -5.56 70.47
N ARG A 835 2.81 -5.02 69.43
CA ARG A 835 2.39 -3.74 68.92
C ARG A 835 0.93 -3.88 68.48
N ASN A 836 0.06 -2.95 68.85
CA ASN A 836 -1.30 -2.90 68.36
C ASN A 836 -1.32 -2.98 66.82
N SER A 837 -2.24 -3.76 66.26
CA SER A 837 -2.47 -3.70 64.82
C SER A 837 -3.38 -2.52 64.50
N THR A 838 -3.04 -1.80 63.45
CA THR A 838 -3.85 -0.77 62.83
C THR A 838 -3.87 -1.08 61.34
N ASN A 839 -4.95 -0.70 60.66
CA ASN A 839 -5.04 -0.79 59.22
C ASN A 839 -5.77 0.47 58.73
N SER A 840 -5.69 0.72 57.44
CA SER A 840 -6.44 1.79 56.79
C SER A 840 -7.40 1.21 55.77
N SER A 841 -8.62 1.75 55.71
CA SER A 841 -9.38 1.74 54.46
C SER A 841 -8.68 2.60 53.40
N ILE A 842 -8.92 2.29 52.13
CA ILE A 842 -8.49 3.14 51.01
C ILE A 842 -9.68 3.28 50.08
N VAL A 843 -10.10 4.52 49.86
CA VAL A 843 -11.16 4.87 48.92
C VAL A 843 -10.58 5.84 47.91
N VAL A 844 -10.81 5.54 46.63
CA VAL A 844 -10.36 6.35 45.50
C VAL A 844 -11.58 6.89 44.79
N VAL A 845 -11.69 8.21 44.71
CA VAL A 845 -12.83 8.88 44.06
C VAL A 845 -12.32 9.92 43.06
N PRO A 846 -12.72 9.83 41.77
CA PRO A 846 -13.49 8.74 41.14
C PRO A 846 -12.65 7.46 40.90
N SER A 847 -13.31 6.32 40.63
CA SER A 847 -12.65 5.02 40.37
C SER A 847 -12.08 4.87 38.95
N SER A 848 -12.48 5.76 38.04
CA SER A 848 -11.84 5.99 36.75
C SER A 848 -11.86 7.48 36.44
N VAL A 849 -10.81 7.98 35.78
CA VAL A 849 -10.61 9.40 35.51
C VAL A 849 -9.78 9.58 34.25
N ASN A 850 -9.86 10.72 33.55
CA ASN A 850 -8.90 10.97 32.47
C ASN A 850 -7.57 11.53 33.01
N ILE A 851 -6.50 11.39 32.22
CA ILE A 851 -5.19 11.90 32.60
C ILE A 851 -5.17 13.44 32.79
N GLY A 852 -4.46 13.90 33.82
CA GLY A 852 -4.38 15.30 34.23
C GLY A 852 -5.48 15.71 35.22
N GLU A 853 -6.51 14.89 35.42
CA GLU A 853 -7.54 15.14 36.41
C GLU A 853 -7.12 14.66 37.81
N ASN A 854 -7.73 15.28 38.82
CA ASN A 854 -7.44 14.99 40.22
C ASN A 854 -8.26 13.80 40.71
N VAL A 855 -7.60 12.94 41.47
CA VAL A 855 -8.23 11.88 42.23
C VAL A 855 -7.97 12.11 43.71
N THR A 856 -9.02 12.05 44.51
CA THR A 856 -8.90 12.12 45.96
C THR A 856 -8.81 10.70 46.50
N ILE A 857 -7.67 10.41 47.12
CA ILE A 857 -7.38 9.14 47.78
C ILE A 857 -7.46 9.40 49.27
N PHE A 858 -8.38 8.76 49.96
CA PHE A 858 -8.53 8.94 51.40
C PHE A 858 -8.79 7.62 52.09
N GLY A 859 -8.58 7.64 53.39
CA GLY A 859 -8.74 6.47 54.21
C GLY A 859 -8.94 6.84 55.66
N GLN A 860 -9.28 5.82 56.42
CA GLN A 860 -9.54 5.93 57.84
C GLN A 860 -8.71 4.86 58.54
N LEU A 861 -7.86 5.27 59.47
CA LEU A 861 -7.14 4.35 60.35
C LEU A 861 -8.09 3.82 61.42
N ASP A 862 -8.04 2.50 61.59
CA ASP A 862 -8.73 1.78 62.64
C ASP A 862 -7.80 1.57 63.84
N ASN A 863 -8.34 1.60 65.06
CA ASN A 863 -7.64 1.28 66.31
C ASN A 863 -6.31 2.02 66.53
N PHE A 864 -6.21 3.30 66.16
CA PHE A 864 -4.98 4.09 66.24
C PHE A 864 -4.92 5.00 67.48
N THR A 865 -3.72 5.27 67.99
CA THR A 865 -3.45 6.29 69.03
C THR A 865 -2.01 6.76 68.88
N GLY A 866 -1.77 8.06 68.75
CA GLY A 866 -0.42 8.62 68.64
C GLY A 866 0.31 8.36 67.31
N ILE A 867 -0.38 7.87 66.27
CA ILE A 867 0.16 7.79 64.91
C ILE A 867 -0.02 9.14 64.22
N ALA A 868 1.08 9.83 63.93
CA ALA A 868 1.05 11.18 63.37
C ALA A 868 0.92 11.22 61.83
N GLY A 869 1.21 10.12 61.12
CA GLY A 869 1.13 10.04 59.66
C GLY A 869 1.26 8.63 59.10
N VAL A 870 0.84 8.47 57.84
CA VAL A 870 0.99 7.26 57.00
C VAL A 870 1.69 7.62 55.69
N ASN A 871 2.27 6.64 55.01
CA ASN A 871 2.90 6.82 53.70
C ASN A 871 1.95 6.35 52.61
N VAL A 872 1.54 7.25 51.72
CA VAL A 872 0.72 6.95 50.54
C VAL A 872 1.64 6.95 49.32
N THR A 873 1.68 5.83 48.61
CA THR A 873 2.45 5.64 47.39
C THR A 873 1.51 5.58 46.20
N VAL A 874 1.72 6.46 45.22
CA VAL A 874 0.99 6.48 43.94
C VAL A 874 2.01 6.66 42.83
N ASP A 875 1.96 5.83 41.78
CA ASP A 875 2.91 5.84 40.66
C ASP A 875 4.39 5.76 41.11
N GLY A 876 4.65 4.97 42.17
CA GLY A 876 5.99 4.80 42.75
C GLY A 876 6.51 5.96 43.61
N ILE A 877 5.78 7.08 43.68
CA ILE A 877 6.14 8.22 44.54
C ILE A 877 5.52 8.04 45.92
N ILE A 878 6.34 8.03 46.97
CA ILE A 878 5.91 7.88 48.36
C ILE A 878 5.76 9.27 48.99
N GLN A 879 4.57 9.59 49.50
CA GLN A 879 4.28 10.82 50.23
C GLN A 879 3.79 10.51 51.65
N SER A 880 4.41 11.13 52.65
CA SER A 880 3.90 11.05 54.03
C SER A 880 2.75 12.03 54.22
N VAL A 881 1.62 11.53 54.73
CA VAL A 881 0.36 12.26 54.92
C VAL A 881 0.00 12.24 56.39
N SER A 882 -0.32 13.40 56.95
CA SER A 882 -0.72 13.53 58.35
C SER A 882 -2.06 12.85 58.62
N VAL A 883 -2.13 12.10 59.71
CA VAL A 883 -3.37 11.52 60.24
C VAL A 883 -3.99 12.51 61.21
N ASN A 884 -5.29 12.80 61.04
CA ASN A 884 -5.99 13.72 61.93
C ASN A 884 -6.40 13.05 63.26
N VAL A 885 -6.98 13.82 64.20
CA VAL A 885 -7.37 13.31 65.53
C VAL A 885 -8.45 12.23 65.52
N THR A 886 -9.19 12.08 64.41
CA THR A 886 -10.19 11.02 64.23
C THR A 886 -9.66 9.83 63.46
N GLY A 887 -8.41 9.85 62.97
CA GLY A 887 -7.76 8.75 62.23
C GLY A 887 -7.87 8.85 60.71
N GLY A 888 -8.56 9.88 60.22
CA GLY A 888 -8.71 10.12 58.79
C GLY A 888 -7.45 10.72 58.19
N TRP A 889 -7.14 10.32 56.97
CA TRP A 889 -6.10 10.91 56.14
C TRP A 889 -6.61 11.04 54.71
N SER A 890 -6.06 12.00 53.97
CA SER A 890 -6.46 12.29 52.59
C SER A 890 -5.27 12.81 51.82
N PHE A 891 -5.16 12.36 50.56
CA PHE A 891 -4.13 12.73 49.61
C PHE A 891 -4.79 13.01 48.26
N ASN A 892 -4.50 14.16 47.67
CA ASN A 892 -4.95 14.49 46.32
C ASN A 892 -3.82 14.18 45.35
N TYR A 893 -4.11 13.35 44.37
CA TYR A 893 -3.18 12.95 43.32
C TYR A 893 -3.63 13.53 41.98
N ILE A 894 -2.73 14.19 41.28
CA ILE A 894 -2.96 14.61 39.89
C ILE A 894 -2.42 13.50 39.00
N THR A 895 -3.28 12.92 38.17
CA THR A 895 -2.87 11.83 37.29
C THR A 895 -1.91 12.32 36.21
N ASN A 896 -0.78 11.63 36.06
CA ASN A 896 0.34 11.99 35.17
C ASN A 896 0.72 10.86 34.18
N LYS A 897 0.05 9.70 34.27
CA LYS A 897 0.28 8.51 33.46
C LYS A 897 -1.01 7.71 33.28
N THR A 898 -1.23 7.18 32.07
CA THR A 898 -2.42 6.38 31.72
C THR A 898 -2.29 4.91 32.08
N GLY A 899 -3.43 4.22 32.17
CA GLY A 899 -3.53 2.80 32.53
C GLY A 899 -3.97 2.61 33.99
N ASN A 900 -3.90 1.37 34.48
CA ASN A 900 -4.29 1.05 35.85
C ASN A 900 -3.19 1.48 36.85
N ILE A 901 -3.48 2.47 37.70
CA ILE A 901 -2.53 3.00 38.69
C ILE A 901 -2.80 2.33 40.04
N THR A 902 -1.78 1.67 40.58
CA THR A 902 -1.83 1.08 41.93
C THR A 902 -1.55 2.16 42.97
N VAL A 903 -2.44 2.28 43.95
CA VAL A 903 -2.31 3.09 45.16
C VAL A 903 -1.95 2.15 46.31
N ILE A 904 -0.87 2.45 47.02
CA ILE A 904 -0.43 1.66 48.18
C ILE A 904 -0.37 2.60 49.38
N VAL A 905 -1.05 2.26 50.47
CA VAL A 905 -0.93 2.98 51.75
C VAL A 905 -0.20 2.08 52.71
N SER A 906 0.84 2.62 53.32
CA SER A 906 1.69 1.88 54.23
C SER A 906 2.02 2.68 55.47
N PHE A 907 2.26 1.97 56.55
CA PHE A 907 2.84 2.50 57.76
C PHE A 907 3.95 1.54 58.17
N SER A 908 5.15 2.04 58.42
CA SER A 908 6.32 1.20 58.72
C SER A 908 6.29 0.56 60.12
N GLY A 909 5.24 0.84 60.90
CA GLY A 909 5.18 0.49 62.32
C GLY A 909 5.94 1.50 63.18
N ASN A 910 5.68 1.47 64.49
CA ASN A 910 6.46 2.15 65.50
C ASN A 910 6.61 1.25 66.73
N GLU A 911 7.13 1.75 67.85
CA GLU A 911 7.30 0.94 69.07
C GLU A 911 6.00 0.32 69.60
N ASN A 912 4.82 0.87 69.27
CA ASN A 912 3.51 0.44 69.78
C ASN A 912 2.56 -0.11 68.70
N TYR A 913 2.85 0.04 67.40
CA TYR A 913 2.00 -0.41 66.29
C TYR A 913 2.77 -1.21 65.23
N THR A 914 2.19 -2.30 64.72
CA THR A 914 2.78 -3.07 63.63
C THR A 914 2.77 -2.28 62.32
N SER A 915 3.62 -2.64 61.37
CA SER A 915 3.51 -2.11 60.02
C SER A 915 2.25 -2.64 59.34
N PHE A 916 1.73 -1.88 58.38
CA PHE A 916 0.73 -2.39 57.44
C PHE A 916 1.05 -1.87 56.03
N ILE A 917 0.58 -2.61 55.04
CA ILE A 917 0.53 -2.20 53.65
C ILE A 917 -0.86 -2.62 53.15
N ASN A 918 -1.59 -1.70 52.57
CA ASN A 918 -2.85 -1.97 51.89
C ASN A 918 -2.80 -1.33 50.50
N SER A 919 -3.47 -1.91 49.51
CA SER A 919 -3.46 -1.40 48.15
C SER A 919 -4.82 -1.46 47.48
N THR A 920 -4.99 -0.60 46.49
CA THR A 920 -6.12 -0.58 45.56
C THR A 920 -5.62 -0.05 44.22
N SER A 921 -6.46 -0.03 43.19
CA SER A 921 -6.11 0.56 41.91
C SER A 921 -7.27 1.33 41.31
N PHE A 922 -6.97 2.28 40.43
CA PHE A 922 -7.95 3.02 39.65
C PHE A 922 -7.44 3.19 38.22
N GLU A 923 -8.38 3.30 37.28
CA GLU A 923 -8.06 3.42 35.86
C GLU A 923 -7.89 4.88 35.45
N VAL A 924 -6.76 5.20 34.81
CA VAL A 924 -6.53 6.50 34.17
C VAL A 924 -6.69 6.35 32.66
N LEU A 925 -7.76 6.93 32.13
CA LEU A 925 -8.12 6.93 30.73
C LEU A 925 -7.35 8.01 29.95
N ARG A 926 -7.18 7.76 28.65
CA ARG A 926 -6.60 8.74 27.71
C ARG A 926 -7.60 9.87 27.47
N ASN A 927 -7.13 11.11 27.37
CA ASN A 927 -7.95 12.22 26.94
C ASN A 927 -8.34 12.05 25.46
N SER A 928 -9.56 12.47 25.12
CA SER A 928 -9.96 12.70 23.73
C SER A 928 -9.75 14.15 23.36
N THR A 929 -9.04 14.39 22.26
CA THR A 929 -8.91 15.71 21.64
C THR A 929 -9.45 15.64 20.21
N ASN A 930 -9.75 16.80 19.65
CA ASN A 930 -10.14 16.95 18.26
C ASN A 930 -9.68 18.32 17.76
N SER A 931 -9.70 18.56 16.44
CA SER A 931 -9.37 19.86 15.87
C SER A 931 -10.47 20.39 14.97
N SER A 932 -10.82 21.66 15.09
CA SER A 932 -11.45 22.35 13.96
C SER A 932 -10.45 22.52 12.79
N ILE A 933 -10.96 22.67 11.57
CA ILE A 933 -10.17 23.15 10.43
C ILE A 933 -10.95 24.30 9.80
N VAL A 934 -10.31 25.46 9.69
CA VAL A 934 -10.82 26.64 9.04
C VAL A 934 -9.82 27.03 7.96
N VAL A 935 -10.34 27.23 6.76
CA VAL A 935 -9.54 27.66 5.61
C VAL A 935 -9.97 29.08 5.25
N VAL A 936 -9.04 30.02 5.30
CA VAL A 936 -9.30 31.43 4.99
C VAL A 936 -8.26 31.96 4.00
N PRO A 937 -8.71 32.49 2.84
CA PRO A 937 -10.08 32.47 2.32
C PRO A 937 -10.50 31.07 1.81
N SER A 938 -11.81 30.80 1.73
CA SER A 938 -12.36 29.51 1.26
C SER A 938 -12.28 29.31 -0.26
N GLY A 939 -12.00 30.39 -0.98
CA GLY A 939 -11.69 30.42 -2.39
C GLY A 939 -10.64 31.49 -2.61
N VAL A 940 -9.61 31.16 -3.39
CA VAL A 940 -8.41 31.98 -3.56
C VAL A 940 -7.92 31.83 -4.99
N ASN A 941 -7.18 32.77 -5.53
CA ASN A 941 -6.53 32.55 -6.81
C ASN A 941 -5.16 31.87 -6.64
N ILE A 942 -4.65 31.26 -7.72
CA ILE A 942 -3.32 30.65 -7.74
C ILE A 942 -2.20 31.67 -7.45
N GLY A 943 -1.20 31.26 -6.69
CA GLY A 943 -0.09 32.11 -6.25
C GLY A 943 -0.41 32.99 -5.03
N GLU A 944 -1.65 32.96 -4.54
CA GLU A 944 -2.01 33.60 -3.27
C GLU A 944 -1.85 32.63 -2.10
N ASN A 945 -1.67 33.21 -0.91
CA ASN A 945 -1.54 32.47 0.33
C ASN A 945 -2.91 32.16 0.93
N VAL A 946 -3.11 30.91 1.32
CA VAL A 946 -4.24 30.50 2.16
C VAL A 946 -3.73 30.21 3.56
N THR A 947 -4.42 30.75 4.56
CA THR A 947 -4.16 30.40 5.95
C THR A 947 -5.11 29.27 6.34
N ILE A 948 -4.53 28.10 6.58
CA ILE A 948 -5.23 26.94 7.12
C ILE A 948 -4.95 26.95 8.61
N PHE A 949 -5.97 27.09 9.43
CA PHE A 949 -5.79 27.08 10.86
C PHE A 949 -6.88 26.26 11.53
N GLY A 950 -6.57 25.82 12.73
CA GLY A 950 -7.52 25.07 13.53
C GLY A 950 -7.28 25.36 15.00
N GLN A 951 -8.25 24.92 15.77
CA GLN A 951 -8.25 25.00 17.21
C GLN A 951 -8.42 23.59 17.74
N LEU A 952 -7.43 23.13 18.51
CA LEU A 952 -7.58 21.90 19.28
C LEU A 952 -8.55 22.13 20.44
N ASP A 953 -9.43 21.15 20.64
CA ASP A 953 -10.30 21.05 21.80
C ASP A 953 -9.66 20.12 22.84
N ASN A 954 -9.85 20.42 24.13
CA ASN A 954 -9.39 19.58 25.24
C ASN A 954 -7.92 19.12 25.11
N PHE A 955 -7.01 20.03 24.76
CA PHE A 955 -5.59 19.74 24.54
C PHE A 955 -4.72 20.27 25.67
N THR A 956 -3.59 19.61 25.94
CA THR A 956 -2.56 20.00 26.90
C THR A 956 -1.28 19.26 26.51
N GLY A 957 -0.16 19.98 26.35
CA GLY A 957 1.14 19.35 26.04
C GLY A 957 1.34 18.85 24.60
N ILE A 958 0.35 19.00 23.73
CA ILE A 958 0.50 18.69 22.29
C ILE A 958 1.33 19.80 21.64
N ALA A 959 2.58 19.48 21.26
CA ALA A 959 3.50 20.44 20.67
C ALA A 959 3.25 20.68 19.17
N GLY A 960 2.61 19.74 18.47
CA GLY A 960 2.30 19.87 17.06
C GLY A 960 1.27 18.86 16.56
N VAL A 961 0.64 19.21 15.44
CA VAL A 961 -0.28 18.36 14.66
C VAL A 961 0.30 18.16 13.26
N ASN A 962 -0.08 17.07 12.60
CA ASN A 962 0.29 16.84 11.21
C ASN A 962 -0.79 17.46 10.32
N VAL A 963 -0.41 18.43 9.48
CA VAL A 963 -1.30 19.05 8.51
C VAL A 963 -0.86 18.60 7.13
N THR A 964 -1.76 17.92 6.41
CA THR A 964 -1.55 17.48 5.04
C THR A 964 -2.30 18.42 4.11
N VAL A 965 -1.60 19.07 3.19
CA VAL A 965 -2.19 19.93 2.16
C VAL A 965 -1.69 19.45 0.81
N ASP A 966 -2.60 19.12 -0.09
CA ASP A 966 -2.26 18.63 -1.43
C ASP A 966 -1.34 17.39 -1.43
N GLY A 967 -1.60 16.45 -0.50
CA GLY A 967 -0.81 15.23 -0.32
C GLY A 967 0.52 15.42 0.43
N ILE A 968 0.97 16.65 0.66
CA ILE A 968 2.20 16.94 1.40
C ILE A 968 1.88 17.13 2.88
N THR A 969 2.49 16.30 3.73
CA THR A 969 2.29 16.36 5.19
C THR A 969 3.42 17.14 5.87
N GLN A 970 3.05 18.11 6.70
CA GLN A 970 3.96 18.89 7.52
C GLN A 970 3.53 18.86 8.99
N SER A 971 4.50 18.73 9.90
CA SER A 971 4.25 18.94 11.33
C SER A 971 4.19 20.45 11.62
N VAL A 972 3.06 20.89 12.19
CA VAL A 972 2.76 22.29 12.49
C VAL A 972 2.70 22.45 14.00
N SER A 973 3.40 23.45 14.52
CA SER A 973 3.41 23.73 15.96
C SER A 973 2.05 24.21 16.44
N VAL A 974 1.61 23.67 17.57
CA VAL A 974 0.42 24.13 18.30
C VAL A 974 0.86 25.15 19.34
N ASN A 975 0.17 26.29 19.42
CA ASN A 975 0.47 27.34 20.38
C ASN A 975 -0.13 27.06 21.77
N GLY A 976 0.17 27.90 22.77
CA GLY A 976 -0.32 27.73 24.14
C GLY A 976 -1.83 27.86 24.33
N THR A 977 -2.59 28.28 23.30
CA THR A 977 -4.05 28.29 23.31
C THR A 977 -4.65 27.16 22.47
N GLY A 978 -3.85 26.28 21.85
CA GLY A 978 -4.33 25.14 21.05
C GLY A 978 -4.54 25.47 19.59
N GLY A 979 -4.27 26.72 19.22
CA GLY A 979 -4.31 27.18 17.85
C GLY A 979 -3.09 26.68 17.10
N TRP A 980 -3.31 26.19 15.89
CA TRP A 980 -2.25 25.90 14.92
C TRP A 980 -2.62 26.58 13.61
N ASN A 981 -1.61 26.98 12.84
CA ASN A 981 -1.84 27.53 11.52
C ASN A 981 -0.69 27.14 10.58
N LEU A 982 -1.04 26.96 9.33
CA LEU A 982 -0.16 26.71 8.22
C LEU A 982 -0.55 27.67 7.10
N THR A 983 0.43 28.46 6.64
CA THR A 983 0.26 29.23 5.41
C THR A 983 0.69 28.36 4.24
N TYR A 984 -0.25 28.12 3.33
CA TYR A 984 -0.01 27.37 2.10
C TYR A 984 -0.04 28.33 0.91
N LEU A 985 1.07 28.39 0.17
CA LEU A 985 1.13 29.10 -1.11
C LEU A 985 0.56 28.19 -2.19
N THR A 986 -0.54 28.61 -2.80
CA THR A 986 -1.20 27.80 -3.82
C THR A 986 -0.33 27.67 -5.08
N ASN A 987 -0.09 26.44 -5.51
CA ASN A 987 0.82 26.13 -6.62
C ASN A 987 0.13 25.43 -7.81
N ARG A 988 -1.16 25.10 -7.67
CA ARG A 988 -2.01 24.54 -8.73
C ARG A 988 -3.47 24.93 -8.52
N THR A 989 -4.27 24.89 -9.58
CA THR A 989 -5.71 25.20 -9.57
C THR A 989 -6.57 23.97 -9.26
N GLY A 990 -7.83 24.20 -8.89
CA GLY A 990 -8.81 23.16 -8.55
C GLY A 990 -9.00 22.92 -7.05
N ILE A 991 -9.60 21.79 -6.68
CA ILE A 991 -9.89 21.44 -5.29
C ILE A 991 -8.61 20.94 -4.60
N ILE A 992 -8.20 21.62 -3.54
CA ILE A 992 -7.09 21.24 -2.67
C ILE A 992 -7.66 20.59 -1.40
N ALA A 993 -7.31 19.33 -1.18
CA ALA A 993 -7.67 18.62 0.03
C ALA A 993 -6.74 19.03 1.18
N VAL A 994 -7.34 19.23 2.35
CA VAL A 994 -6.66 19.54 3.61
C VAL A 994 -7.06 18.51 4.64
N ALA A 995 -6.08 17.89 5.28
CA ALA A 995 -6.29 17.05 6.44
C ALA A 995 -5.48 17.58 7.62
N VAL A 996 -6.03 17.49 8.83
CA VAL A 996 -5.25 17.60 10.06
C VAL A 996 -5.40 16.30 10.82
N SER A 997 -4.28 15.76 11.28
CA SER A 997 -4.25 14.54 12.08
C SER A 997 -3.30 14.66 13.24
N TYR A 998 -3.58 13.86 14.26
CA TYR A 998 -2.70 13.63 15.38
C TYR A 998 -2.71 12.13 15.67
N ASN A 999 -1.53 11.51 15.66
CA ASN A 999 -1.40 10.05 15.72
C ASN A 999 -1.57 9.49 17.15
N GLY A 1000 -1.93 10.34 18.12
CA GLY A 1000 -1.76 10.05 19.54
C GLY A 1000 -0.30 10.25 19.97
N ASP A 1001 -0.07 10.40 21.27
CA ASP A 1001 1.26 10.46 21.85
C ASP A 1001 1.80 9.07 22.21
N PHE A 1002 3.12 8.94 22.16
CA PHE A 1002 3.83 7.75 22.62
C PHE A 1002 3.65 7.52 24.13
N ASP A 1003 3.52 8.61 24.90
CA ASP A 1003 3.34 8.58 26.36
C ASP A 1003 1.91 8.21 26.79
N GLY A 1004 0.98 8.08 25.83
CA GLY A 1004 -0.35 7.52 26.05
C GLY A 1004 -1.44 8.51 26.50
N ASN A 1005 -1.18 9.81 26.64
CA ASN A 1005 -2.14 10.78 27.18
C ASN A 1005 -3.34 11.08 26.25
N TYR A 1006 -3.25 10.92 24.92
CA TYR A 1006 -4.31 11.28 23.95
C TYR A 1006 -4.60 10.21 22.90
N ILE A 1007 -5.88 9.96 22.59
CA ILE A 1007 -6.27 9.16 21.41
C ILE A 1007 -6.00 9.90 20.09
N SER A 1008 -5.83 9.14 19.00
CA SER A 1008 -5.62 9.71 17.67
C SER A 1008 -6.91 10.29 17.06
N PHE A 1009 -6.75 11.29 16.18
CA PHE A 1009 -7.85 11.83 15.37
C PHE A 1009 -7.36 12.22 13.97
N THR A 1010 -8.29 12.28 13.01
CA THR A 1010 -8.08 12.83 11.67
C THR A 1010 -9.34 13.57 11.22
N ASN A 1011 -9.21 14.82 10.80
CA ASN A 1011 -10.27 15.61 10.18
C ASN A 1011 -9.86 16.08 8.80
N THR A 1012 -10.83 16.25 7.91
CA THR A 1012 -10.60 16.68 6.53
C THR A 1012 -11.52 17.82 6.13
N THR A 1013 -11.03 18.67 5.23
CA THR A 1013 -11.78 19.70 4.54
C THR A 1013 -11.15 19.94 3.16
N SER A 1014 -11.69 20.86 2.38
CA SER A 1014 -11.10 21.28 1.12
C SER A 1014 -11.40 22.74 0.82
N PHE A 1015 -10.61 23.34 -0.06
CA PHE A 1015 -10.85 24.67 -0.61
C PHE A 1015 -10.56 24.67 -2.11
N ASN A 1016 -11.09 25.67 -2.81
CA ASN A 1016 -10.93 25.77 -4.27
C ASN A 1016 -9.91 26.86 -4.63
N VAL A 1017 -8.97 26.53 -5.51
CA VAL A 1017 -8.02 27.48 -6.08
C VAL A 1017 -8.46 27.83 -7.50
N LEU A 1018 -8.70 29.11 -7.73
CA LEU A 1018 -9.15 29.69 -9.00
C LEU A 1018 -7.96 30.19 -9.82
N LYS A 1019 -8.17 30.35 -11.12
CA LYS A 1019 -7.20 31.00 -12.02
C LYS A 1019 -7.22 32.51 -11.79
N ASN A 1020 -6.08 33.17 -11.96
CA ASN A 1020 -6.01 34.63 -11.98
C ASN A 1020 -6.67 35.17 -13.25
N ASN A 1021 -7.54 36.16 -13.09
CA ASN A 1021 -8.13 36.85 -14.23
C ASN A 1021 -7.07 37.69 -14.94
N THR A 1022 -7.21 37.83 -16.26
CA THR A 1022 -6.25 38.58 -17.07
C THR A 1022 -6.93 39.49 -18.06
N ASN A 1023 -6.19 40.52 -18.47
CA ASN A 1023 -6.68 41.53 -19.38
C ASN A 1023 -5.50 42.15 -20.16
N SER A 1024 -5.76 42.67 -21.36
CA SER A 1024 -4.74 43.39 -22.13
C SER A 1024 -5.18 44.76 -22.64
N SER A 1025 -4.35 45.78 -22.50
CA SER A 1025 -4.59 47.06 -23.16
C SER A 1025 -4.41 46.93 -24.67
N ILE A 1026 -5.11 47.75 -25.47
CA ILE A 1026 -4.83 47.89 -26.90
C ILE A 1026 -4.51 49.36 -27.20
N VAL A 1027 -3.30 49.61 -27.69
CA VAL A 1027 -2.79 50.94 -28.06
C VAL A 1027 -2.40 50.92 -29.53
N VAL A 1028 -2.93 51.88 -30.28
CA VAL A 1028 -2.60 52.07 -31.70
C VAL A 1028 -1.98 53.46 -31.86
N SER A 1029 -0.82 53.54 -32.49
CA SER A 1029 -0.11 54.80 -32.73
C SER A 1029 0.66 54.75 -34.06
N GLY A 1030 0.87 55.89 -34.72
CA GLY A 1030 1.59 55.97 -36.00
C GLY A 1030 0.93 56.88 -37.03
N ASP A 1031 1.19 56.63 -38.32
CA ASP A 1031 0.57 57.39 -39.42
C ASP A 1031 -0.75 56.73 -39.88
N PHE A 1032 -1.89 57.30 -39.46
CA PHE A 1032 -3.25 56.83 -39.77
C PHE A 1032 -3.67 57.14 -41.22
N LYS A 1033 -2.88 56.69 -42.19
CA LYS A 1033 -3.13 56.80 -43.63
C LYS A 1033 -2.90 55.46 -44.32
N VAL A 1034 -3.55 55.25 -45.47
CA VAL A 1034 -3.28 54.08 -46.32
C VAL A 1034 -1.78 54.01 -46.64
N GLY A 1035 -1.17 52.85 -46.37
CA GLY A 1035 0.27 52.61 -46.54
C GLY A 1035 1.17 53.20 -45.43
N GLY A 1036 0.59 53.80 -44.38
CA GLY A 1036 1.35 54.32 -43.23
C GLY A 1036 1.69 53.24 -42.21
N ASN A 1037 2.86 53.32 -41.58
CA ASN A 1037 3.22 52.37 -40.52
C ASN A 1037 2.48 52.72 -39.22
N LEU A 1038 1.65 51.81 -38.74
CA LEU A 1038 1.03 51.85 -37.41
C LEU A 1038 1.70 50.83 -36.51
N THR A 1039 1.98 51.20 -35.27
CA THR A 1039 2.34 50.25 -34.22
C THR A 1039 1.09 49.91 -33.43
N ILE A 1040 0.73 48.63 -33.42
CA ILE A 1040 -0.33 48.09 -32.60
C ILE A 1040 0.34 47.30 -31.49
N GLY A 1041 0.01 47.64 -30.26
CA GLY A 1041 0.58 46.97 -29.12
C GLY A 1041 -0.33 47.03 -27.91
N GLY A 1042 0.14 46.44 -26.84
CA GLY A 1042 -0.57 46.33 -25.59
C GLY A 1042 0.32 45.81 -24.49
N VAL A 1043 -0.23 45.77 -23.29
CA VAL A 1043 0.37 45.10 -22.14
C VAL A 1043 -0.64 44.11 -21.64
N LEU A 1044 -0.25 42.86 -21.49
CA LEU A 1044 -1.02 41.82 -20.82
C LEU A 1044 -0.60 41.77 -19.36
N ALA A 1045 -1.58 41.90 -18.48
CA ALA A 1045 -1.39 41.77 -17.05
C ALA A 1045 -2.56 40.99 -16.44
N ASP A 1046 -2.35 40.46 -15.24
CA ASP A 1046 -3.43 40.00 -14.38
C ASP A 1046 -4.21 41.18 -13.77
N ASP A 1047 -5.32 40.88 -13.07
CA ASP A 1047 -6.15 41.88 -12.40
C ASP A 1047 -5.40 42.69 -11.31
N ASP A 1048 -4.29 42.17 -10.79
CA ASP A 1048 -3.42 42.85 -9.81
C ASP A 1048 -2.36 43.75 -10.49
N GLY A 1049 -2.30 43.74 -11.82
CA GLY A 1049 -1.36 44.52 -12.61
C GLY A 1049 0.03 43.89 -12.74
N ASN A 1050 0.20 42.61 -12.39
CA ASN A 1050 1.43 41.87 -12.66
C ASN A 1050 1.49 41.51 -14.13
N PHE A 1051 2.63 41.81 -14.75
CA PHE A 1051 2.83 41.55 -16.17
C PHE A 1051 2.98 40.05 -16.46
N ILE A 1052 2.27 39.57 -17.48
CA ILE A 1052 2.33 38.18 -17.92
C ILE A 1052 3.18 38.14 -19.18
N GLY A 1053 4.40 37.63 -19.04
CA GLY A 1053 5.38 37.58 -20.11
C GLY A 1053 5.56 36.20 -20.73
N ASN A 1054 6.15 36.17 -21.92
CA ASN A 1054 6.42 34.97 -22.72
C ASN A 1054 5.18 34.15 -23.11
N VAL A 1055 3.98 34.73 -23.08
CA VAL A 1055 2.76 34.08 -23.56
C VAL A 1055 2.39 34.59 -24.95
N SER A 1056 1.86 33.70 -25.80
CA SER A 1056 1.42 34.03 -27.16
C SER A 1056 -0.01 34.56 -27.15
N VAL A 1057 -0.22 35.78 -27.62
CA VAL A 1057 -1.51 36.46 -27.71
C VAL A 1057 -1.89 36.61 -29.18
N ALA A 1058 -3.14 36.30 -29.53
CA ALA A 1058 -3.64 36.42 -30.90
C ALA A 1058 -4.33 37.77 -31.13
N VAL A 1059 -3.85 38.55 -32.09
CA VAL A 1059 -4.38 39.87 -32.46
C VAL A 1059 -5.03 39.81 -33.85
N PHE A 1060 -6.33 40.02 -33.91
CA PHE A 1060 -7.15 40.05 -35.11
C PHE A 1060 -7.32 41.49 -35.58
N ILE A 1061 -6.86 41.82 -36.79
CA ILE A 1061 -7.07 43.14 -37.39
C ILE A 1061 -7.16 43.04 -38.91
N GLY A 1062 -8.14 43.71 -39.51
CA GLY A 1062 -8.27 43.78 -40.97
C GLY A 1062 -8.52 42.42 -41.66
N GLY A 1063 -9.01 41.42 -40.92
CA GLY A 1063 -9.21 40.05 -41.39
C GLY A 1063 -8.03 39.10 -41.13
N GLU A 1064 -6.89 39.60 -40.65
CA GLU A 1064 -5.68 38.83 -40.40
C GLU A 1064 -5.47 38.55 -38.90
N VAL A 1065 -4.70 37.51 -38.56
CA VAL A 1065 -4.34 37.13 -37.17
C VAL A 1065 -2.84 37.21 -36.98
N PHE A 1066 -2.40 37.96 -35.98
CA PHE A 1066 -1.00 38.10 -35.58
C PHE A 1066 -0.80 37.47 -34.22
N ASN A 1067 -0.02 36.39 -34.17
CA ASN A 1067 0.42 35.81 -32.90
C ASN A 1067 1.68 36.56 -32.43
N VAL A 1068 1.54 37.30 -31.34
CA VAL A 1068 2.62 38.07 -30.74
C VAL A 1068 2.91 37.55 -29.35
N THR A 1069 4.18 37.29 -29.09
CA THR A 1069 4.61 36.88 -27.75
C THR A 1069 4.84 38.14 -26.91
N THR A 1070 4.21 38.20 -25.74
CA THR A 1070 4.49 39.23 -24.74
C THR A 1070 5.94 39.13 -24.27
N ASP A 1071 6.63 40.24 -24.09
CA ASP A 1071 7.94 40.28 -23.47
C ASP A 1071 7.87 40.09 -21.95
N ARG A 1072 8.99 40.25 -21.24
CA ARG A 1072 9.06 40.06 -19.78
C ARG A 1072 8.25 41.08 -18.96
N VAL A 1073 7.82 42.18 -19.56
CA VAL A 1073 6.94 43.18 -18.93
C VAL A 1073 5.53 43.12 -19.51
N GLY A 1074 5.16 41.97 -20.09
CA GLY A 1074 3.82 41.71 -20.61
C GLY A 1074 3.50 42.52 -21.88
N ALA A 1075 4.47 43.29 -22.40
CA ALA A 1075 4.25 44.13 -23.55
C ALA A 1075 4.31 43.30 -24.83
N TRP A 1076 3.37 43.53 -25.72
CA TRP A 1076 3.36 42.97 -27.06
C TRP A 1076 3.19 44.11 -28.05
N SER A 1077 3.83 44.01 -29.21
CA SER A 1077 3.61 44.96 -30.29
C SER A 1077 4.01 44.39 -31.63
N PHE A 1078 3.38 44.89 -32.69
CA PHE A 1078 3.78 44.66 -34.07
C PHE A 1078 3.47 45.89 -34.92
N VAL A 1079 4.05 45.95 -36.10
CA VAL A 1079 3.77 47.01 -37.08
C VAL A 1079 2.71 46.52 -38.05
N TYR A 1080 1.62 47.28 -38.16
CA TYR A 1080 0.53 47.07 -39.10
C TYR A 1080 0.52 48.18 -40.15
N ILE A 1081 0.36 47.81 -41.43
CA ILE A 1081 0.26 48.76 -42.54
C ILE A 1081 -1.15 48.63 -43.13
N PRO A 1082 -2.05 49.62 -42.92
CA PRO A 1082 -3.41 49.53 -43.42
C PRO A 1082 -3.44 49.70 -44.94
N VAL A 1083 -4.08 48.76 -45.61
CA VAL A 1083 -4.14 48.66 -47.09
C VAL A 1083 -5.36 49.35 -47.72
N HIS A 1084 -6.29 49.86 -46.91
CA HIS A 1084 -7.48 50.58 -47.35
C HIS A 1084 -7.90 51.64 -46.33
N TYR A 1085 -8.75 52.58 -46.75
CA TYR A 1085 -9.28 53.63 -45.89
C TYR A 1085 -10.53 53.14 -45.13
N GLY A 1086 -10.80 53.73 -43.96
CA GLY A 1086 -11.97 53.39 -43.16
C GLY A 1086 -11.61 52.95 -41.74
N GLU A 1087 -12.59 52.38 -41.05
CA GLU A 1087 -12.46 51.91 -39.67
C GLU A 1087 -11.90 50.48 -39.64
N PHE A 1088 -10.88 50.27 -38.80
CA PHE A 1088 -10.31 48.96 -38.51
C PHE A 1088 -10.67 48.56 -37.09
N PHE A 1089 -11.19 47.34 -36.93
CA PHE A 1089 -11.39 46.72 -35.62
C PHE A 1089 -10.17 45.86 -35.27
N VAL A 1090 -9.68 46.03 -34.06
CA VAL A 1090 -8.62 45.22 -33.45
C VAL A 1090 -9.26 44.38 -32.37
N LEU A 1091 -9.14 43.07 -32.44
CA LEU A 1091 -9.54 42.16 -31.39
C LEU A 1091 -8.33 41.39 -30.88
N VAL A 1092 -8.12 41.33 -29.58
CA VAL A 1092 -6.98 40.67 -28.96
C VAL A 1092 -7.53 39.58 -28.06
N ASN A 1093 -7.12 38.34 -28.29
CA ASN A 1093 -7.61 37.16 -27.59
C ASN A 1093 -6.44 36.34 -27.07
N TRP A 1094 -6.57 35.89 -25.83
CA TRP A 1094 -5.76 34.82 -25.26
C TRP A 1094 -6.68 33.87 -24.50
N ALA A 1095 -6.55 32.56 -24.71
CA ALA A 1095 -7.42 31.57 -24.07
C ALA A 1095 -7.13 31.37 -22.57
N GLY A 1096 -6.01 31.89 -22.08
CA GLY A 1096 -5.48 31.61 -20.74
C GLY A 1096 -4.60 30.35 -20.72
N ASP A 1097 -4.19 29.94 -19.53
CA ASP A 1097 -3.38 28.73 -19.29
C ASP A 1097 -3.81 28.06 -17.95
N ASP A 1098 -2.97 27.20 -17.36
CA ASP A 1098 -3.27 26.52 -16.10
C ASP A 1098 -3.45 27.47 -14.91
N ASN A 1099 -2.85 28.67 -14.98
CA ASN A 1099 -2.78 29.65 -13.91
C ASN A 1099 -3.68 30.86 -14.16
N PHE A 1100 -3.95 31.20 -15.42
CA PHE A 1100 -4.61 32.43 -15.82
C PHE A 1100 -5.87 32.16 -16.66
N THR A 1101 -6.94 32.93 -16.45
CA THR A 1101 -8.11 32.90 -17.34
C THR A 1101 -7.81 33.62 -18.65
N GLY A 1102 -8.49 33.23 -19.73
CA GLY A 1102 -8.43 33.96 -20.99
C GLY A 1102 -9.19 35.29 -20.98
N PHE A 1103 -8.99 36.08 -22.03
CA PHE A 1103 -9.67 37.34 -22.29
C PHE A 1103 -9.92 37.56 -23.79
N VAL A 1104 -10.88 38.42 -24.10
CA VAL A 1104 -11.10 38.97 -25.45
C VAL A 1104 -11.34 40.46 -25.35
N ASN A 1105 -10.43 41.26 -25.90
CA ASN A 1105 -10.51 42.71 -25.91
C ASN A 1105 -10.66 43.24 -27.32
N SER A 1106 -11.28 44.41 -27.46
CA SER A 1106 -11.43 45.04 -28.76
C SER A 1106 -11.16 46.53 -28.69
N SER A 1107 -10.60 47.08 -29.77
CA SER A 1107 -10.46 48.51 -30.02
C SER A 1107 -10.72 48.80 -31.50
N SER A 1108 -10.81 50.07 -31.87
CA SER A 1108 -10.95 50.47 -33.27
C SER A 1108 -10.20 51.77 -33.55
N PHE A 1109 -9.82 51.96 -34.82
CA PHE A 1109 -9.21 53.20 -35.28
C PHE A 1109 -9.57 53.48 -36.75
N ASN A 1110 -9.47 54.75 -37.16
CA ASN A 1110 -9.79 55.18 -38.51
C ASN A 1110 -8.53 55.49 -39.32
N VAL A 1111 -8.49 55.02 -40.56
CA VAL A 1111 -7.42 55.26 -41.54
C VAL A 1111 -7.93 56.19 -42.63
N THR A 1112 -7.15 57.23 -42.94
CA THR A 1112 -7.47 58.23 -43.95
C THR A 1112 -6.79 57.95 -45.30
N LYS A 1113 -7.31 58.51 -46.39
CA LYS A 1113 -6.73 58.34 -47.74
C LYS A 1113 -5.35 59.01 -47.84
N LEU A 1114 -4.51 58.56 -48.77
CA LEU A 1114 -3.22 59.19 -49.05
C LEU A 1114 -3.41 60.39 -50.00
N ALA A 1115 -2.72 61.50 -49.77
CA ALA A 1115 -2.81 62.66 -50.67
C ALA A 1115 -2.17 62.35 -52.03
N SER A 1116 -2.77 62.85 -53.12
CA SER A 1116 -2.24 62.71 -54.49
C SER A 1116 -2.24 64.04 -55.23
N ASN A 1117 -1.43 64.15 -56.29
CA ASN A 1117 -1.32 65.35 -57.13
C ASN A 1117 -0.84 64.98 -58.54
N SER A 1118 -0.88 65.93 -59.49
CA SER A 1118 -0.30 65.75 -60.82
C SER A 1118 0.60 66.92 -61.22
N SER A 1119 1.69 66.62 -61.92
CA SER A 1119 2.46 67.63 -62.64
C SER A 1119 1.75 68.02 -63.94
N ILE A 1120 1.96 69.25 -64.41
CA ILE A 1120 1.51 69.70 -65.73
C ILE A 1120 2.70 70.32 -66.44
N VAL A 1121 3.03 69.77 -67.61
CA VAL A 1121 4.08 70.23 -68.50
C VAL A 1121 3.42 70.75 -69.77
N ILE A 1122 3.65 72.03 -70.06
CA ILE A 1122 3.13 72.72 -71.24
C ILE A 1122 4.33 73.35 -71.97
N PRO A 1123 4.43 73.23 -73.30
CA PRO A 1123 5.42 74.00 -74.06
C PRO A 1123 5.15 75.51 -73.94
N GLY A 1124 6.20 76.34 -74.05
CA GLY A 1124 6.17 77.79 -73.81
C GLY A 1124 5.29 78.61 -74.78
N ASN A 1125 5.84 79.56 -75.54
CA ASN A 1125 5.05 80.32 -76.50
C ASN A 1125 4.55 79.40 -77.63
N VAL A 1126 3.23 79.29 -77.78
CA VAL A 1126 2.58 78.44 -78.78
C VAL A 1126 1.93 79.30 -79.85
N LYS A 1127 2.07 78.94 -81.13
CA LYS A 1127 1.35 79.62 -82.22
C LYS A 1127 -0.04 79.01 -82.41
N VAL A 1128 -1.00 79.85 -82.78
CA VAL A 1128 -2.35 79.40 -83.14
C VAL A 1128 -2.26 78.42 -84.32
N ASN A 1129 -3.06 77.35 -84.26
CA ASN A 1129 -3.09 76.24 -85.22
C ASN A 1129 -1.86 75.32 -85.27
N GLU A 1130 -0.90 75.44 -84.34
CA GLU A 1130 0.14 74.40 -84.15
C GLU A 1130 -0.31 73.39 -83.08
N THR A 1131 -0.15 72.10 -83.37
CA THR A 1131 -0.46 71.04 -82.39
C THR A 1131 0.64 70.96 -81.35
N ILE A 1132 0.27 71.06 -80.07
CA ILE A 1132 1.16 70.86 -78.92
C ILE A 1132 0.80 69.59 -78.15
N VAL A 1133 1.71 69.16 -77.27
CA VAL A 1133 1.48 68.11 -76.29
C VAL A 1133 1.49 68.74 -74.91
N ILE A 1134 0.40 68.54 -74.16
CA ILE A 1134 0.33 68.81 -72.73
C ILE A 1134 0.50 67.46 -72.05
N SER A 1135 1.39 67.34 -71.07
CA SER A 1135 1.63 66.08 -70.38
C SER A 1135 1.85 66.26 -68.89
N GLY A 1136 1.88 65.15 -68.16
CA GLY A 1136 2.12 65.16 -66.73
C GLY A 1136 2.29 63.75 -66.18
N VAL A 1137 2.59 63.68 -64.90
CA VAL A 1137 2.62 62.44 -64.12
C VAL A 1137 1.71 62.64 -62.92
N VAL A 1138 0.84 61.69 -62.63
CA VAL A 1138 0.08 61.65 -61.38
C VAL A 1138 0.88 60.86 -60.35
N PHE A 1139 1.04 61.40 -59.16
CA PHE A 1139 1.83 60.82 -58.09
C PHE A 1139 1.20 61.05 -56.71
N ASP A 1140 1.49 60.17 -55.77
CA ASP A 1140 1.12 60.33 -54.36
C ASP A 1140 2.04 61.32 -53.61
N LYS A 1141 1.73 61.61 -52.35
CA LYS A 1141 2.55 62.46 -51.47
C LYS A 1141 4.02 62.01 -51.38
N ASN A 1142 4.30 60.73 -51.52
CA ASN A 1142 5.63 60.13 -51.44
C ASN A 1142 6.34 60.10 -52.82
N LYS A 1143 5.74 60.71 -53.84
CA LYS A 1143 6.19 60.72 -55.24
C LYS A 1143 6.15 59.35 -55.92
N GLY A 1144 5.39 58.40 -55.39
CA GLY A 1144 5.05 57.16 -56.08
C GLY A 1144 4.08 57.45 -57.23
N SER A 1145 4.40 56.97 -58.44
CA SER A 1145 3.55 57.16 -59.61
C SER A 1145 2.22 56.42 -59.49
N LEU A 1146 1.11 57.07 -59.83
CA LEU A 1146 -0.24 56.50 -59.78
C LEU A 1146 -0.69 56.07 -61.17
N GLY A 1147 -0.51 54.78 -61.47
CA GLY A 1147 -0.84 54.23 -62.78
C GLY A 1147 -2.28 53.74 -62.92
N ASN A 1148 -2.76 53.68 -64.17
CA ASN A 1148 -4.08 53.19 -64.55
C ASN A 1148 -5.28 53.92 -63.90
N ILE A 1149 -5.12 55.19 -63.48
CA ILE A 1149 -6.20 55.99 -62.89
C ILE A 1149 -6.82 56.93 -63.91
N GLN A 1150 -8.13 57.16 -63.80
CA GLN A 1150 -8.85 58.10 -64.65
C GLN A 1150 -8.68 59.54 -64.15
N ILE A 1151 -8.28 60.43 -65.04
CA ILE A 1151 -8.16 61.87 -64.81
C ILE A 1151 -8.96 62.66 -65.86
N THR A 1152 -9.31 63.89 -65.51
CA THR A 1152 -9.94 64.83 -66.44
C THR A 1152 -9.01 66.03 -66.64
N VAL A 1153 -8.58 66.26 -67.88
CA VAL A 1153 -7.79 67.42 -68.27
C VAL A 1153 -8.70 68.43 -68.97
N THR A 1154 -8.81 69.64 -68.43
CA THR A 1154 -9.57 70.74 -69.03
C THR A 1154 -8.61 71.72 -69.69
N VAL A 1155 -8.80 71.95 -70.98
CA VAL A 1155 -8.06 72.95 -71.76
C VAL A 1155 -9.07 73.83 -72.47
N ASP A 1156 -8.97 75.14 -72.29
CA ASP A 1156 -9.86 76.12 -72.95
C ASP A 1156 -11.35 75.89 -72.68
N GLY A 1157 -11.69 75.47 -71.45
CA GLY A 1157 -13.05 75.17 -71.04
C GLY A 1157 -13.61 73.82 -71.52
N LYS A 1158 -12.85 73.03 -72.29
CA LYS A 1158 -13.25 71.69 -72.76
C LYS A 1158 -12.56 70.58 -71.95
N ASN A 1159 -13.34 69.58 -71.54
CA ASN A 1159 -12.86 68.43 -70.79
C ASN A 1159 -12.39 67.28 -71.70
N TYR A 1160 -11.30 66.64 -71.29
CA TYR A 1160 -10.70 65.46 -71.91
C TYR A 1160 -10.48 64.40 -70.82
N HIS A 1161 -11.08 63.23 -70.97
CA HIS A 1161 -10.92 62.12 -70.04
C HIS A 1161 -9.76 61.23 -70.50
N LEU A 1162 -8.77 61.05 -69.64
CA LEU A 1162 -7.56 60.27 -69.91
C LEU A 1162 -7.38 59.23 -68.79
N THR A 1163 -6.66 58.15 -69.11
CA THR A 1163 -6.18 57.20 -68.13
C THR A 1163 -4.65 57.29 -68.09
N THR A 1164 -4.06 57.36 -66.91
CA THR A 1164 -2.60 57.30 -66.77
C THR A 1164 -2.09 55.92 -67.17
N ASP A 1165 -0.90 55.83 -67.74
CA ASP A 1165 -0.23 54.53 -67.94
C ASP A 1165 0.28 53.95 -66.61
N SER A 1166 0.91 52.76 -66.63
CA SER A 1166 1.45 52.12 -65.42
C SER A 1166 2.52 52.93 -64.69
N SER A 1167 3.13 53.93 -65.35
CA SER A 1167 4.11 54.85 -64.77
C SER A 1167 3.49 56.15 -64.25
N GLY A 1168 2.15 56.24 -64.25
CA GLY A 1168 1.40 57.42 -63.85
C GLY A 1168 1.42 58.55 -64.87
N PHE A 1169 1.99 58.34 -66.06
CA PHE A 1169 2.13 59.36 -67.09
C PHE A 1169 0.83 59.52 -67.90
N TRP A 1170 0.53 60.76 -68.30
CA TRP A 1170 -0.57 61.11 -69.19
C TRP A 1170 -0.14 62.17 -70.21
N SER A 1171 -0.77 62.16 -71.38
CA SER A 1171 -0.54 63.20 -72.40
C SER A 1171 -1.79 63.49 -73.23
N LEU A 1172 -1.92 64.75 -73.66
CA LEU A 1172 -2.99 65.28 -74.48
C LEU A 1172 -2.40 66.07 -75.65
N LYS A 1173 -2.72 65.67 -76.88
CA LYS A 1173 -2.45 66.48 -78.08
C LYS A 1173 -3.53 67.56 -78.21
N TYR A 1174 -3.14 68.82 -78.17
CA TYR A 1174 -4.04 69.98 -78.21
C TYR A 1174 -3.64 70.98 -79.30
N LYS A 1175 -4.61 71.60 -79.97
CA LYS A 1175 -4.38 72.59 -81.04
C LYS A 1175 -5.08 73.90 -80.67
N PRO A 1176 -4.36 74.96 -80.28
CA PRO A 1176 -4.97 76.24 -79.95
C PRO A 1176 -5.64 76.88 -81.16
N THR A 1177 -6.84 77.43 -80.99
CA THR A 1177 -7.67 77.99 -82.07
C THR A 1177 -7.80 79.51 -82.03
N HIS A 1178 -7.33 80.16 -80.96
CA HIS A 1178 -7.36 81.60 -80.77
C HIS A 1178 -6.12 82.10 -80.01
N THR A 1179 -5.88 83.42 -80.05
CA THR A 1179 -4.81 84.09 -79.32
C THR A 1179 -5.28 84.49 -77.92
N GLY A 1180 -4.43 84.32 -76.90
CA GLY A 1180 -4.76 84.69 -75.53
C GLY A 1180 -4.05 83.81 -74.50
N LYS A 1181 -4.40 84.00 -73.22
CA LYS A 1181 -3.99 83.10 -72.14
C LYS A 1181 -5.02 81.97 -72.01
N THR A 1182 -4.56 80.73 -72.16
CA THR A 1182 -5.36 79.52 -71.91
C THR A 1182 -4.88 78.84 -70.63
N SER A 1183 -5.80 78.48 -69.74
CA SER A 1183 -5.51 77.68 -68.55
C SER A 1183 -5.64 76.19 -68.85
N VAL A 1184 -4.72 75.39 -68.30
CA VAL A 1184 -4.84 73.93 -68.22
C VAL A 1184 -5.15 73.56 -66.78
N LYS A 1185 -6.16 72.72 -66.58
CA LYS A 1185 -6.50 72.14 -65.28
C LYS A 1185 -6.49 70.62 -65.41
N VAL A 1186 -5.94 69.93 -64.43
CA VAL A 1186 -6.07 68.48 -64.30
C VAL A 1186 -6.85 68.20 -63.03
N VAL A 1187 -7.80 67.28 -63.10
CA VAL A 1187 -8.62 66.86 -61.96
C VAL A 1187 -8.56 65.35 -61.86
N PHE A 1188 -8.31 64.86 -60.65
CA PHE A 1188 -8.54 63.48 -60.27
C PHE A 1188 -9.60 63.46 -59.20
N ASN A 1189 -10.67 62.68 -59.38
CA ASN A 1189 -11.80 62.66 -58.44
C ASN A 1189 -11.52 61.80 -57.17
N GLY A 1190 -10.30 61.31 -57.00
CA GLY A 1190 -9.95 60.37 -55.93
C GLY A 1190 -10.38 58.94 -56.26
N ASN A 1191 -9.93 57.99 -55.45
CA ASN A 1191 -10.39 56.60 -55.46
C ASN A 1191 -10.47 56.05 -54.03
N SER A 1192 -10.45 54.72 -53.83
CA SER A 1192 -10.41 54.11 -52.50
C SER A 1192 -9.20 54.57 -51.69
N ASP A 1193 -8.04 54.74 -52.32
CA ASP A 1193 -6.77 54.83 -51.60
C ASP A 1193 -6.22 56.26 -51.56
N TYR A 1194 -6.59 57.09 -52.54
CA TYR A 1194 -6.04 58.42 -52.77
C TYR A 1194 -7.11 59.52 -52.76
N PHE A 1195 -6.78 60.67 -52.16
CA PHE A 1195 -7.60 61.88 -52.23
C PHE A 1195 -7.64 62.48 -53.65
N TRP A 1196 -8.70 63.25 -53.92
CA TRP A 1196 -8.85 64.04 -55.14
C TRP A 1196 -7.88 65.23 -55.20
N PHE A 1197 -7.60 65.75 -56.40
CA PHE A 1197 -6.87 67.00 -56.62
C PHE A 1197 -7.43 67.80 -57.80
#